data_AF-A0A2M7UY69-F1
#
_entry.id   AF-A0A2M7UY69-F1
#
_cell.length_a   1.000
_cell.length_b   1.000
_cell.length_c   1.000
_cell.angle_alpha   90.00
_cell.angle_beta   90.00
_cell.angle_gamma   90.00
#
_symmetry.space_group_name_H-M   'P 1'
#
loop_
_entity.id
_entity.type
_entity.pdbx_description
1 polymer ?
#
loop_
_entity_poly.entity_id
_entity_poly.type
_entity_poly.pdbx_seq_one_letter_code
_entity_poly.pdbx_strand_id
1 'polypeptide(L)'
;MQLSQGFKCAYFLDKVAKIPIYLLVFLLPLFFLPFTFNALDFNKQQLLILLVFISFVGWLMKALVERKLDLNVSFLNIPVIILLFVTGLSVLFSLSKSGSFWGWPLSIPDSFTTLFAFTILYLLVANLFTKPSDTFKLCALLVFSGFLAAIFGGLQLFGKFILPWELAKTTSFNTVGTVNSLGTFLAVILVLTSSFVLQSKKLRPFLIACSLVFLLALILINFKTAWIILAVGCAFVFGLGVLRAKKIQDANWLVLPMTLIILGIFFITFFRLSLRGLPPTPLEVSPSHKATLGIAKSVLRGKDLILGTGPGTFIYDYSKFKPTTINQTVFWNARFGSGSSEVFDKVINTGILGLLSFLSLILIFSWQSFSHFKKYILEKDIPNWFLETGVFASFFAVVLLYFLYPTNIAISFLFWTLLGIVAALEKEKIKSLKIQSGSPLFLGISFVLVLFFILGIGFLLLSGQRYLAEMKYLDSLISLQKGDLDKSIESLLAAANLSSDNDSYWRDLSQDYLIKLNRETQKEGISQEEMTKSIQTLVANAVNAAEQASDVESANVNNWGNQGFVYRNLIGLLPDSSDWAVKSYEKAIELEPSNPSFYTELGRVYLAQAGILNQQTGKDAEKEEALKKAEENFKIAIEHKSDYIPAHFQLAILYQARGELKEAISKLEDTRLISPSDIGVAFQLGVFYYNDNQFDKAQLELERAINLSLELNGEDYANARYFLGLVYDKLGQKDKAIEQFEKIKLSNPNNEEINKILENLRAGKPALGDTVLTEPILPR
;
A
#
# COMPACT_ATOMS: atom_id res chain seq x y z
N MET A 1 2.82 -51.75 -27.68
CA MET A 1 3.52 -50.45 -27.87
C MET A 1 2.65 -49.24 -27.46
N GLN A 2 1.40 -49.12 -27.94
CA GLN A 2 0.45 -48.04 -27.57
C GLN A 2 0.14 -47.95 -26.05
N LEU A 3 -0.02 -49.07 -25.35
CA LEU A 3 -0.21 -49.08 -23.89
C LEU A 3 1.00 -48.47 -23.15
N SER A 4 2.23 -48.78 -23.57
CA SER A 4 3.45 -48.22 -22.96
C SER A 4 3.61 -46.71 -23.20
N GLN A 5 3.13 -46.21 -24.33
CA GLN A 5 3.14 -44.77 -24.65
C GLN A 5 2.08 -44.02 -23.84
N GLY A 6 0.88 -44.59 -23.66
CA GLY A 6 -0.16 -44.04 -22.80
C GLY A 6 0.27 -43.90 -21.33
N PHE A 7 0.93 -44.92 -20.77
CA PHE A 7 1.49 -44.85 -19.42
C PHE A 7 2.59 -43.79 -19.26
N LYS A 8 3.48 -43.67 -20.25
CA LYS A 8 4.52 -42.61 -20.25
C LYS A 8 3.91 -41.21 -20.32
N CYS A 9 2.86 -41.03 -21.12
CA CYS A 9 2.14 -39.77 -21.26
C CYS A 9 1.40 -39.38 -19.97
N ALA A 10 0.66 -40.31 -19.36
CA ALA A 10 -0.03 -40.10 -18.10
C ALA A 10 0.93 -39.75 -16.95
N TYR A 11 2.06 -40.44 -16.86
CA TYR A 11 3.11 -40.15 -15.88
C TYR A 11 3.74 -38.76 -16.09
N PHE A 12 3.95 -38.35 -17.34
CA PHE A 12 4.41 -37.00 -17.67
C PHE A 12 3.38 -35.95 -17.25
N LEU A 13 2.10 -36.16 -17.54
CA LEU A 13 1.03 -35.23 -17.17
C LEU A 13 0.81 -35.13 -15.65
N ASP A 14 1.01 -36.21 -14.88
CA ASP A 14 1.04 -36.15 -13.41
C ASP A 14 2.16 -35.22 -12.90
N LYS A 15 3.33 -35.25 -13.56
CA LYS A 15 4.42 -34.32 -13.26
C LYS A 15 4.06 -32.89 -13.64
N VAL A 16 3.49 -32.65 -14.83
CA VAL A 16 3.04 -31.32 -15.26
C VAL A 16 1.99 -30.75 -14.30
N ALA A 17 1.11 -31.60 -13.73
CA ALA A 17 0.15 -31.16 -12.74
C ALA A 17 0.80 -30.84 -11.37
N LYS A 18 1.74 -31.68 -10.88
CA LYS A 18 2.27 -31.55 -9.51
C LYS A 18 3.49 -30.63 -9.38
N ILE A 19 4.41 -30.63 -10.34
CA ILE A 19 5.67 -29.86 -10.27
C ILE A 19 5.41 -28.36 -10.12
N PRO A 20 4.49 -27.72 -10.87
CA PRO A 20 4.21 -26.30 -10.69
C PRO A 20 3.73 -25.97 -9.27
N ILE A 21 2.96 -26.84 -8.61
CA ILE A 21 2.51 -26.63 -7.23
C ILE A 21 3.67 -26.80 -6.24
N TYR A 22 4.54 -27.79 -6.43
CA TYR A 22 5.77 -27.89 -5.63
C TYR A 22 6.68 -26.67 -5.80
N LEU A 23 6.84 -26.19 -7.03
CA LEU A 23 7.59 -24.99 -7.36
C LEU A 23 6.96 -23.76 -6.71
N LEU A 24 5.64 -23.62 -6.77
CA LEU A 24 4.90 -22.51 -6.18
C LEU A 24 5.06 -22.47 -4.65
N VAL A 25 4.94 -23.61 -3.97
CA VAL A 25 5.11 -23.72 -2.51
C VAL A 25 6.53 -23.37 -2.07
N PHE A 26 7.53 -23.69 -2.90
CA PHE A 26 8.90 -23.31 -2.65
C PHE A 26 9.16 -21.82 -2.95
N LEU A 27 8.70 -21.32 -4.10
CA LEU A 27 9.04 -19.99 -4.58
C LEU A 27 8.22 -18.88 -3.93
N LEU A 28 6.91 -19.06 -3.70
CA LEU A 28 6.04 -17.94 -3.34
C LEU A 28 6.49 -17.18 -2.06
N PRO A 29 6.94 -17.84 -0.97
CA PRO A 29 7.48 -17.12 0.20
C PRO A 29 8.80 -16.36 -0.07
N LEU A 30 9.48 -16.69 -1.16
CA LEU A 30 10.79 -16.15 -1.57
C LEU A 30 10.71 -15.20 -2.76
N PHE A 31 9.57 -15.15 -3.45
CA PHE A 31 9.46 -14.52 -4.76
C PHE A 31 9.25 -13.02 -4.67
N PHE A 32 10.10 -12.29 -5.39
CA PHE A 32 10.01 -10.87 -5.64
C PHE A 32 10.77 -10.56 -6.94
N LEU A 33 10.40 -9.48 -7.62
CA LEU A 33 11.13 -8.97 -8.78
C LEU A 33 11.30 -7.45 -8.63
N PRO A 34 12.48 -6.89 -8.96
CA PRO A 34 12.78 -5.46 -8.78
C PRO A 34 12.32 -4.60 -9.96
N PHE A 35 11.49 -5.14 -10.86
CA PHE A 35 11.12 -4.51 -12.13
C PHE A 35 9.75 -3.83 -12.11
N THR A 36 9.02 -3.92 -11.00
CA THR A 36 7.68 -3.35 -10.82
C THR A 36 7.65 -2.45 -9.60
N PHE A 37 6.76 -1.47 -9.57
CA PHE A 37 6.62 -0.57 -8.41
C PHE A 37 6.29 -1.37 -7.14
N ASN A 38 5.29 -2.26 -7.22
CA ASN A 38 5.06 -3.25 -6.18
C ASN A 38 5.94 -4.49 -6.41
N ALA A 39 7.11 -4.53 -5.77
CA ALA A 39 8.07 -5.60 -5.98
C ALA A 39 7.70 -6.97 -5.36
N LEU A 40 6.73 -7.00 -4.44
CA LEU A 40 6.39 -8.20 -3.66
C LEU A 40 5.06 -8.83 -4.11
N ASP A 41 3.93 -8.24 -3.72
CA ASP A 41 2.63 -8.87 -3.86
C ASP A 41 2.20 -8.95 -5.34
N PHE A 42 2.46 -7.91 -6.13
CA PHE A 42 2.14 -7.95 -7.55
C PHE A 42 2.86 -9.11 -8.25
N ASN A 43 4.16 -9.27 -8.00
CA ASN A 43 4.95 -10.37 -8.54
C ASN A 43 4.48 -11.75 -8.04
N LYS A 44 4.14 -11.88 -6.75
CA LYS A 44 3.61 -13.14 -6.20
C LYS A 44 2.27 -13.53 -6.81
N GLN A 45 1.38 -12.57 -7.07
CA GLN A 45 0.10 -12.80 -7.73
C GLN A 45 0.33 -13.37 -9.14
N GLN A 46 1.26 -12.80 -9.92
CA GLN A 46 1.59 -13.29 -11.26
C GLN A 46 2.15 -14.70 -11.25
N LEU A 47 3.08 -14.99 -10.33
CA LEU A 47 3.62 -16.34 -10.15
C LEU A 47 2.51 -17.35 -9.80
N LEU A 48 1.62 -16.97 -8.89
CA LEU A 48 0.47 -17.78 -8.48
C LEU A 48 -0.43 -18.11 -9.67
N ILE A 49 -0.87 -17.10 -10.43
CA ILE A 49 -1.74 -17.28 -11.60
C ILE A 49 -1.10 -18.22 -12.62
N LEU A 50 0.16 -17.98 -12.98
CA LEU A 50 0.88 -18.76 -14.00
C LEU A 50 1.03 -20.23 -13.61
N LEU A 51 1.52 -20.51 -12.41
CA LEU A 51 1.79 -21.89 -11.98
C LEU A 51 0.51 -22.68 -11.71
N VAL A 52 -0.53 -22.02 -11.19
CA VAL A 52 -1.85 -22.62 -11.01
C VAL A 52 -2.49 -22.93 -12.36
N PHE A 53 -2.39 -22.03 -13.35
CA PHE A 53 -2.88 -22.26 -14.70
C PHE A 53 -2.24 -23.50 -15.34
N ILE A 54 -0.89 -23.59 -15.32
CA ILE A 54 -0.15 -24.74 -15.88
C ILE A 54 -0.56 -26.04 -15.17
N SER A 55 -0.65 -26.02 -13.84
CA SER A 55 -1.05 -27.18 -13.03
C SER A 55 -2.46 -27.65 -13.35
N PHE A 56 -3.41 -26.72 -13.47
CA PHE A 56 -4.82 -27.03 -13.77
C PHE A 56 -5.00 -27.63 -15.16
N VAL A 57 -4.36 -27.05 -16.17
CA VAL A 57 -4.34 -27.59 -17.54
C VAL A 57 -3.72 -28.99 -17.54
N GLY A 58 -2.59 -29.18 -16.85
CA GLY A 58 -1.94 -30.48 -16.68
C GLY A 58 -2.86 -31.53 -16.04
N TRP A 59 -3.60 -31.16 -15.00
CA TRP A 59 -4.53 -32.03 -14.30
C TRP A 59 -5.72 -32.47 -15.17
N LEU A 60 -6.33 -31.55 -15.92
CA LEU A 60 -7.42 -31.87 -16.84
C LEU A 60 -6.94 -32.74 -18.02
N MET A 61 -5.78 -32.43 -18.60
CA MET A 61 -5.18 -33.26 -19.67
C MET A 61 -4.90 -34.68 -19.17
N LYS A 62 -4.34 -34.81 -17.95
CA LYS A 62 -4.12 -36.11 -17.31
C LYS A 62 -5.41 -36.93 -17.24
N ALA A 63 -6.51 -36.31 -16.79
CA ALA A 63 -7.79 -36.98 -16.65
C ALA A 63 -8.33 -37.53 -17.98
N LEU A 64 -8.18 -36.76 -19.08
CA LEU A 64 -8.59 -37.19 -20.42
C LEU A 64 -7.72 -38.36 -20.95
N VAL A 65 -6.40 -38.31 -20.72
CA VAL A 65 -5.46 -39.36 -21.16
C VAL A 65 -5.63 -40.66 -20.36
N GLU A 66 -5.76 -40.56 -19.03
CA GLU A 66 -6.00 -41.72 -18.16
C GLU A 66 -7.43 -42.27 -18.27
N ARG A 67 -8.33 -41.53 -18.95
CA ARG A 67 -9.77 -41.84 -19.04
C ARG A 67 -10.42 -42.01 -17.66
N LYS A 68 -9.91 -41.28 -16.69
CA LYS A 68 -10.29 -41.35 -15.28
C LYS A 68 -10.10 -39.99 -14.66
N LEU A 69 -11.13 -39.50 -13.99
CA LEU A 69 -11.03 -38.29 -13.17
C LEU A 69 -11.29 -38.65 -11.72
N ASP A 70 -10.26 -38.49 -10.89
CA ASP A 70 -10.37 -38.61 -9.44
C ASP A 70 -10.76 -37.24 -8.89
N LEU A 71 -12.01 -37.11 -8.43
CA LEU A 71 -12.52 -35.89 -7.81
C LEU A 71 -12.76 -36.09 -6.32
N ASN A 72 -12.26 -35.14 -5.55
CA ASN A 72 -12.66 -34.95 -4.16
C ASN A 72 -14.03 -34.26 -4.14
N VAL A 73 -15.09 -35.03 -3.87
CA VAL A 73 -16.48 -34.53 -3.84
C VAL A 73 -16.89 -34.16 -2.40
N SER A 74 -15.94 -33.64 -1.61
CA SER A 74 -16.21 -33.26 -0.24
C SER A 74 -17.14 -32.06 -0.14
N PHE A 75 -17.97 -32.06 0.91
CA PHE A 75 -18.76 -30.91 1.33
C PHE A 75 -17.90 -29.66 1.61
N LEU A 76 -16.60 -29.85 1.88
CA LEU A 76 -15.62 -28.78 2.04
C LEU A 76 -15.51 -27.84 0.82
N ASN A 77 -15.86 -28.31 -0.38
CA ASN A 77 -15.82 -27.48 -1.58
C ASN A 77 -16.94 -26.43 -1.65
N ILE A 78 -18.08 -26.67 -0.98
CA ILE A 78 -19.24 -25.79 -1.02
C ILE A 78 -18.94 -24.39 -0.45
N PRO A 79 -18.43 -24.24 0.79
CA PRO A 79 -18.14 -22.90 1.31
C PRO A 79 -17.05 -22.16 0.52
N VAL A 80 -16.12 -22.88 -0.12
CA VAL A 80 -15.12 -22.28 -1.02
C VAL A 80 -15.79 -21.67 -2.25
N ILE A 81 -16.69 -22.41 -2.89
CA ILE A 81 -17.43 -21.93 -4.08
C ILE A 81 -18.35 -20.77 -3.70
N ILE A 82 -19.04 -20.84 -2.55
CA ILE A 82 -19.89 -19.75 -2.07
C ILE A 82 -19.06 -18.48 -1.84
N LEU A 83 -17.91 -18.57 -1.17
CA LEU A 83 -17.03 -17.43 -0.95
C LEU A 83 -16.58 -16.79 -2.28
N LEU A 84 -16.16 -17.61 -3.24
CA LEU A 84 -15.78 -17.13 -4.57
C LEU A 84 -16.94 -16.42 -5.28
N PHE A 85 -18.13 -17.02 -5.25
CA PHE A 85 -19.33 -16.46 -5.88
C PHE A 85 -19.76 -15.14 -5.24
N VAL A 86 -19.83 -15.08 -3.91
CA VAL A 86 -20.20 -13.86 -3.17
C VAL A 86 -19.19 -12.75 -3.42
N THR A 87 -17.88 -13.07 -3.43
CA THR A 87 -16.85 -12.08 -3.76
C THR A 87 -16.96 -11.61 -5.21
N GLY A 88 -17.24 -12.51 -6.15
CA GLY A 88 -17.49 -12.16 -7.55
C GLY A 88 -18.70 -11.24 -7.72
N LEU A 89 -19.79 -11.48 -6.97
CA LEU A 89 -20.92 -10.56 -6.92
C LEU A 89 -20.53 -9.20 -6.35
N SER A 90 -19.73 -9.17 -5.28
CA SER A 90 -19.24 -7.93 -4.67
C SER A 90 -18.43 -7.07 -5.66
N VAL A 91 -17.60 -7.67 -6.52
CA VAL A 91 -16.88 -6.95 -7.59
C VAL A 91 -17.84 -6.20 -8.53
N LEU A 92 -18.98 -6.79 -8.90
CA LEU A 92 -19.93 -6.17 -9.83
C LEU A 92 -20.54 -4.88 -9.30
N PHE A 93 -20.67 -4.77 -7.98
CA PHE A 93 -21.23 -3.61 -7.28
C PHE A 93 -20.17 -2.76 -6.57
N SER A 94 -18.89 -3.02 -6.81
CA SER A 94 -17.81 -2.32 -6.14
C SER A 94 -17.72 -0.85 -6.56
N LEU A 95 -17.26 -0.01 -5.61
CA LEU A 95 -16.79 1.36 -5.86
C LEU A 95 -15.69 1.40 -6.93
N SER A 96 -14.81 0.39 -6.96
CA SER A 96 -13.73 0.24 -7.94
C SER A 96 -13.79 -1.15 -8.56
N LYS A 97 -14.45 -1.28 -9.71
CA LYS A 97 -14.61 -2.56 -10.40
C LYS A 97 -13.27 -3.13 -10.86
N SER A 98 -12.42 -2.31 -11.47
CA SER A 98 -11.13 -2.77 -11.98
C SER A 98 -10.15 -3.09 -10.86
N GLY A 99 -10.04 -2.19 -9.87
CA GLY A 99 -9.21 -2.41 -8.68
C GLY A 99 -9.62 -3.64 -7.89
N SER A 100 -10.92 -3.85 -7.67
CA SER A 100 -11.42 -5.05 -6.97
C SER A 100 -11.20 -6.35 -7.74
N PHE A 101 -11.22 -6.28 -9.07
CA PHE A 101 -11.00 -7.45 -9.92
C PHE A 101 -9.52 -7.83 -9.97
N TRP A 102 -8.64 -6.88 -10.30
CA TRP A 102 -7.21 -7.12 -10.53
C TRP A 102 -6.36 -7.04 -9.27
N GLY A 103 -6.75 -6.21 -8.31
CA GLY A 103 -5.96 -5.89 -7.13
C GLY A 103 -5.27 -4.55 -7.27
N TRP A 104 -4.29 -4.40 -8.15
CA TRP A 104 -3.56 -3.14 -8.31
C TRP A 104 -4.38 -2.09 -9.11
N PRO A 105 -4.49 -0.82 -8.64
CA PRO A 105 -3.70 -0.15 -7.58
C PRO A 105 -4.22 -0.28 -6.13
N LEU A 106 -5.27 -1.06 -5.90
CA LEU A 106 -5.80 -1.40 -4.56
C LEU A 106 -5.05 -2.59 -3.91
N SER A 107 -5.67 -3.21 -2.90
CA SER A 107 -5.18 -4.41 -2.21
C SER A 107 -5.16 -5.63 -3.15
N ILE A 108 -3.95 -6.05 -3.53
CA ILE A 108 -3.71 -7.25 -4.34
C ILE A 108 -4.13 -8.55 -3.61
N PRO A 109 -3.83 -8.75 -2.31
CA PRO A 109 -4.28 -9.93 -1.57
C PRO A 109 -5.80 -10.13 -1.57
N ASP A 110 -6.57 -9.04 -1.51
CA ASP A 110 -8.03 -9.07 -1.42
C ASP A 110 -8.74 -9.26 -2.77
N SER A 111 -8.04 -9.00 -3.88
CA SER A 111 -8.64 -9.00 -5.21
C SER A 111 -9.30 -10.32 -5.60
N PHE A 112 -10.33 -10.22 -6.44
CA PHE A 112 -11.01 -11.40 -6.97
C PHE A 112 -10.08 -12.30 -7.78
N THR A 113 -9.16 -11.73 -8.56
CA THR A 113 -8.14 -12.49 -9.29
C THR A 113 -7.30 -13.36 -8.35
N THR A 114 -6.84 -12.80 -7.24
CA THR A 114 -6.07 -13.53 -6.23
C THR A 114 -6.90 -14.64 -5.59
N LEU A 115 -8.14 -14.34 -5.19
CA LEU A 115 -9.06 -15.33 -4.61
C LEU A 115 -9.39 -16.47 -5.58
N PHE A 116 -9.59 -16.16 -6.86
CA PHE A 116 -9.86 -17.14 -7.90
C PHE A 116 -8.66 -18.09 -8.08
N ALA A 117 -7.45 -17.54 -8.17
CA ALA A 117 -6.23 -18.34 -8.26
C ALA A 117 -6.02 -19.21 -7.01
N PHE A 118 -6.30 -18.69 -5.80
CA PHE A 118 -6.27 -19.47 -4.58
C PHE A 118 -7.34 -20.57 -4.51
N THR A 119 -8.52 -20.33 -5.07
CA THR A 119 -9.59 -21.34 -5.15
C THR A 119 -9.18 -22.51 -6.05
N ILE A 120 -8.52 -22.23 -7.18
CA ILE A 120 -7.97 -23.27 -8.04
C ILE A 120 -6.79 -23.98 -7.37
N LEU A 121 -5.91 -23.25 -6.68
CA LEU A 121 -4.82 -23.84 -5.87
C LEU A 121 -5.39 -24.82 -4.85
N TYR A 122 -6.41 -24.42 -4.08
CA TYR A 122 -7.11 -25.28 -3.13
C TYR A 122 -7.59 -26.57 -3.81
N LEU A 123 -8.29 -26.44 -4.93
CA LEU A 123 -8.82 -27.57 -5.69
C LEU A 123 -7.68 -28.51 -6.14
N LEU A 124 -6.59 -27.96 -6.67
CA LEU A 124 -5.45 -28.74 -7.13
C LEU A 124 -4.77 -29.48 -5.97
N VAL A 125 -4.56 -28.81 -4.84
CA VAL A 125 -3.97 -29.45 -3.65
C VAL A 125 -4.87 -30.58 -3.14
N ALA A 126 -6.18 -30.32 -3.01
CA ALA A 126 -7.17 -31.27 -2.52
C ALA A 126 -7.30 -32.54 -3.39
N ASN A 127 -7.01 -32.45 -4.69
CA ASN A 127 -7.17 -33.56 -5.64
C ASN A 127 -5.84 -34.25 -6.00
N LEU A 128 -4.73 -33.51 -6.11
CA LEU A 128 -3.43 -34.06 -6.55
C LEU A 128 -2.59 -34.63 -5.40
N PHE A 129 -2.71 -34.09 -4.18
CA PHE A 129 -1.81 -34.37 -3.05
C PHE A 129 -2.45 -35.24 -1.97
N THR A 130 -3.20 -36.25 -2.38
CA THR A 130 -3.93 -37.18 -1.50
C THR A 130 -3.04 -38.26 -0.87
N LYS A 131 -1.81 -38.44 -1.38
CA LYS A 131 -0.83 -39.36 -0.82
C LYS A 131 -0.05 -38.68 0.31
N PRO A 132 0.04 -39.27 1.52
CA PRO A 132 0.76 -38.65 2.65
C PRO A 132 2.22 -38.30 2.35
N SER A 133 2.88 -39.06 1.46
CA SER A 133 4.24 -38.75 1.01
C SER A 133 4.32 -37.46 0.20
N ASP A 134 3.32 -37.18 -0.63
CA ASP A 134 3.26 -35.99 -1.47
C ASP A 134 2.88 -34.78 -0.61
N THR A 135 1.92 -34.95 0.30
CA THR A 135 1.53 -33.95 1.30
C THR A 135 2.71 -33.56 2.20
N PHE A 136 3.44 -34.55 2.73
CA PHE A 136 4.62 -34.30 3.56
C PHE A 136 5.71 -33.55 2.79
N LYS A 137 5.97 -33.91 1.52
CA LYS A 137 6.92 -33.18 0.66
C LYS A 137 6.51 -31.73 0.47
N LEU A 138 5.23 -31.49 0.20
CA LEU A 138 4.69 -30.14 0.03
C LEU A 138 4.92 -29.31 1.31
N CYS A 139 4.57 -29.87 2.47
CA CYS A 139 4.78 -29.19 3.75
C CYS A 139 6.28 -29.00 4.08
N ALA A 140 7.14 -29.97 3.75
CA ALA A 140 8.59 -29.85 3.95
C ALA A 140 9.22 -28.77 3.04
N LEU A 141 8.74 -28.62 1.81
CA LEU A 141 9.14 -27.53 0.91
C LEU A 141 8.73 -26.16 1.45
N LEU A 142 7.53 -26.05 2.02
CA LEU A 142 7.06 -24.84 2.68
C LEU A 142 7.91 -24.46 3.90
N VAL A 143 8.29 -25.46 4.71
CA VAL A 143 9.22 -25.25 5.84
C VAL A 143 10.59 -24.80 5.32
N PHE A 144 11.08 -25.39 4.23
CA PHE A 144 12.37 -24.99 3.67
C PHE A 144 12.37 -23.59 3.05
N SER A 145 11.31 -23.21 2.34
CA SER A 145 11.18 -21.84 1.81
C SER A 145 11.03 -20.83 2.95
N GLY A 146 10.28 -21.15 4.00
CA GLY A 146 10.26 -20.35 5.23
C GLY A 146 11.63 -20.21 5.88
N PHE A 147 12.45 -21.26 5.91
CA PHE A 147 13.81 -21.23 6.45
C PHE A 147 14.72 -20.25 5.69
N LEU A 148 14.67 -20.28 4.36
CA LEU A 148 15.41 -19.34 3.52
C LEU A 148 14.91 -17.90 3.72
N ALA A 149 13.59 -17.69 3.82
CA ALA A 149 13.00 -16.38 4.09
C ALA A 149 13.42 -15.83 5.47
N ALA A 150 13.47 -16.69 6.49
CA ALA A 150 13.91 -16.32 7.85
C ALA A 150 15.39 -15.91 7.89
N ILE A 151 16.26 -16.64 7.19
CA ILE A 151 17.68 -16.29 7.07
C ILE A 151 17.83 -14.94 6.35
N PHE A 152 17.15 -14.77 5.21
CA PHE A 152 17.21 -13.53 4.44
C PHE A 152 16.71 -12.33 5.25
N GLY A 153 15.51 -12.43 5.85
CA GLY A 153 14.96 -11.36 6.68
C GLY A 153 15.81 -11.07 7.92
N GLY A 154 16.39 -12.09 8.55
CA GLY A 154 17.33 -11.91 9.65
C GLY A 154 18.58 -11.12 9.23
N LEU A 155 19.19 -11.46 8.10
CA LEU A 155 20.34 -10.73 7.55
C LEU A 155 19.98 -9.28 7.23
N GLN A 156 18.78 -9.04 6.69
CA GLN A 156 18.29 -7.70 6.40
C GLN A 156 18.17 -6.83 7.65
N LEU A 157 17.62 -7.37 8.74
CA LEU A 157 17.48 -6.66 10.02
C LEU A 157 18.84 -6.22 10.57
N PHE A 158 19.90 -7.02 10.35
CA PHE A 158 21.27 -6.66 10.71
C PHE A 158 21.97 -5.72 9.72
N GLY A 159 21.26 -5.19 8.72
CA GLY A 159 21.82 -4.30 7.69
C GLY A 159 22.77 -5.00 6.72
N LYS A 160 22.74 -6.34 6.65
CA LYS A 160 23.57 -7.11 5.71
C LYS A 160 22.81 -7.33 4.41
N PHE A 161 22.85 -6.31 3.55
CA PHE A 161 22.17 -6.31 2.25
C PHE A 161 22.94 -7.16 1.23
N ILE A 162 22.43 -8.34 0.91
CA ILE A 162 23.05 -9.28 -0.04
C ILE A 162 22.71 -8.94 -1.49
N LEU A 163 21.59 -8.27 -1.71
CA LEU A 163 21.05 -7.98 -3.04
C LEU A 163 21.54 -6.62 -3.58
N PRO A 164 21.76 -6.50 -4.90
CA PRO A 164 22.35 -5.29 -5.48
C PRO A 164 21.35 -4.12 -5.64
N TRP A 165 20.04 -4.40 -5.64
CA TRP A 165 18.99 -3.41 -5.95
C TRP A 165 18.68 -2.47 -4.78
N GLU A 166 18.48 -1.18 -5.05
CA GLU A 166 18.20 -0.14 -4.04
C GLU A 166 16.97 -0.45 -3.16
N LEU A 167 15.89 -0.96 -3.76
CA LEU A 167 14.71 -1.50 -3.06
C LEU A 167 15.09 -2.43 -1.89
N ALA A 168 16.07 -3.29 -2.12
CA ALA A 168 16.50 -4.32 -1.18
C ALA A 168 17.62 -3.85 -0.25
N LYS A 169 17.94 -2.55 -0.21
CA LYS A 169 18.93 -1.95 0.72
C LYS A 169 18.25 -1.23 1.89
N THR A 170 17.17 -1.81 2.41
CA THR A 170 16.40 -1.26 3.54
C THR A 170 16.18 -2.34 4.60
N THR A 171 16.30 -2.02 5.90
CA THR A 171 16.16 -3.02 6.98
C THR A 171 14.76 -3.63 7.09
N SER A 172 13.75 -2.98 6.51
CA SER A 172 12.36 -3.46 6.45
C SER A 172 12.10 -4.48 5.35
N PHE A 173 12.92 -4.52 4.29
CA PHE A 173 12.66 -5.36 3.13
C PHE A 173 12.87 -6.85 3.44
N ASN A 174 11.87 -7.67 3.15
CA ASN A 174 11.98 -9.12 3.17
C ASN A 174 11.06 -9.72 2.11
N THR A 175 11.23 -11.02 1.82
CA THR A 175 10.49 -11.66 0.73
C THR A 175 9.04 -11.99 1.09
N VAL A 176 8.65 -11.95 2.36
CA VAL A 176 7.30 -12.31 2.82
C VAL A 176 6.36 -11.10 2.80
N GLY A 177 6.82 -9.93 3.24
CA GLY A 177 6.01 -8.72 3.36
C GLY A 177 6.62 -7.71 4.33
N THR A 178 5.82 -7.21 5.28
CA THR A 178 6.35 -6.45 6.42
C THR A 178 7.15 -7.35 7.37
N VAL A 179 7.95 -6.74 8.25
CA VAL A 179 8.70 -7.49 9.27
C VAL A 179 7.74 -8.26 10.21
N ASN A 180 6.57 -7.70 10.54
CA ASN A 180 5.55 -8.40 11.32
C ASN A 180 4.89 -9.53 10.53
N SER A 181 4.64 -9.34 9.24
CA SER A 181 4.13 -10.39 8.35
C SER A 181 5.09 -11.58 8.26
N LEU A 182 6.41 -11.31 8.19
CA LEU A 182 7.44 -12.36 8.28
C LEU A 182 7.34 -13.09 9.63
N GLY A 183 7.24 -12.36 10.74
CA GLY A 183 7.11 -12.94 12.07
C GLY A 183 5.88 -13.85 12.21
N THR A 184 4.70 -13.39 11.79
CA THR A 184 3.46 -14.19 11.87
C THR A 184 3.47 -15.39 10.94
N PHE A 185 4.04 -15.26 9.73
CA PHE A 185 4.25 -16.37 8.81
C PHE A 185 5.16 -17.44 9.41
N LEU A 186 6.29 -17.06 10.00
CA LEU A 186 7.22 -17.99 10.65
C LEU A 186 6.62 -18.63 11.90
N ALA A 187 5.78 -17.94 12.65
CA ALA A 187 5.06 -18.52 13.80
C ALA A 187 4.16 -19.69 13.38
N VAL A 188 3.38 -19.54 12.31
CA VAL A 188 2.54 -20.64 11.79
C VAL A 188 3.39 -21.80 11.26
N ILE A 189 4.48 -21.52 10.54
CA ILE A 189 5.39 -22.58 10.04
C ILE A 189 6.10 -23.29 11.19
N LEU A 190 6.41 -22.60 12.28
CA LEU A 190 7.02 -23.21 13.46
C LEU A 190 6.04 -24.17 14.16
N VAL A 191 4.75 -23.83 14.23
CA VAL A 191 3.69 -24.76 14.68
C VAL A 191 3.69 -26.02 13.81
N LEU A 192 3.74 -25.88 12.47
CA LEU A 192 3.79 -27.00 11.53
C LEU A 192 5.03 -27.87 11.76
N THR A 193 6.20 -27.23 11.88
CA THR A 193 7.49 -27.90 12.03
C THR A 193 7.59 -28.66 13.36
N SER A 194 6.99 -28.14 14.43
CA SER A 194 7.00 -28.75 15.76
C SER A 194 6.48 -30.19 15.78
N SER A 195 5.52 -30.51 14.91
CA SER A 195 4.97 -31.87 14.78
C SER A 195 5.82 -32.77 13.87
N PHE A 196 6.53 -32.22 12.88
CA PHE A 196 7.22 -32.99 11.85
C PHE A 196 8.62 -33.49 12.24
N VAL A 197 9.28 -32.84 13.20
CA VAL A 197 10.60 -33.26 13.74
C VAL A 197 10.62 -34.77 14.09
N LEU A 198 9.44 -35.31 14.40
CA LEU A 198 9.23 -36.65 14.92
C LEU A 198 8.86 -37.65 13.81
N GLN A 199 8.29 -37.17 12.70
CA GLN A 199 7.81 -37.98 11.58
C GLN A 199 8.94 -38.61 10.75
N SER A 200 10.08 -37.93 10.60
CA SER A 200 11.19 -38.40 9.76
C SER A 200 12.54 -38.37 10.48
N LYS A 201 13.11 -39.54 10.78
CA LYS A 201 14.46 -39.65 11.37
C LYS A 201 15.54 -39.02 10.49
N LYS A 202 15.42 -39.13 9.16
CA LYS A 202 16.39 -38.60 8.20
C LYS A 202 16.39 -37.07 8.13
N LEU A 203 15.20 -36.44 8.17
CA LEU A 203 15.07 -34.98 8.09
C LEU A 203 15.06 -34.28 9.45
N ARG A 204 14.99 -35.03 10.55
CA ARG A 204 14.98 -34.52 11.92
C ARG A 204 16.03 -33.43 12.22
N PRO A 205 17.34 -33.62 11.95
CA PRO A 205 18.33 -32.59 12.29
C PRO A 205 18.08 -31.29 11.52
N PHE A 206 17.68 -31.39 10.27
CA PHE A 206 17.32 -30.24 9.44
C PHE A 206 16.07 -29.53 9.97
N LEU A 207 15.01 -30.26 10.35
CA LEU A 207 13.78 -29.67 10.91
C LEU A 207 14.04 -28.98 12.27
N ILE A 208 14.96 -29.50 13.08
CA ILE A 208 15.40 -28.85 14.32
C ILE A 208 16.15 -27.55 14.00
N ALA A 209 17.07 -27.57 13.03
CA ALA A 209 17.77 -26.36 12.59
C ALA A 209 16.79 -25.29 12.07
N CYS A 210 15.79 -25.69 11.27
CA CYS A 210 14.72 -24.78 10.84
C CYS A 210 13.97 -24.18 12.04
N SER A 211 13.58 -25.03 13.02
CA SER A 211 12.86 -24.57 14.21
C SER A 211 13.65 -23.55 15.02
N LEU A 212 14.97 -23.75 15.16
CA LEU A 212 15.87 -22.83 15.84
C LEU A 212 15.97 -21.49 15.10
N VAL A 213 16.13 -21.52 13.77
CA VAL A 213 16.18 -20.29 12.96
C VAL A 213 14.86 -19.53 13.02
N PHE A 214 13.71 -20.21 12.97
CA PHE A 214 12.40 -19.57 13.15
C PHE A 214 12.27 -18.93 14.52
N LEU A 215 12.66 -19.64 15.58
CA LEU A 215 12.61 -19.11 16.93
C LEU A 215 13.51 -17.87 17.08
N LEU A 216 14.73 -17.92 16.54
CA LEU A 216 15.65 -16.77 16.54
C LEU A 216 15.04 -15.58 15.78
N ALA A 217 14.46 -15.80 14.60
CA ALA A 217 13.79 -14.75 13.84
C ALA A 217 12.61 -14.15 14.62
N LEU A 218 11.80 -14.96 15.32
CA LEU A 218 10.72 -14.47 16.17
C LEU A 218 11.22 -13.62 17.35
N ILE A 219 12.35 -13.98 17.95
CA ILE A 219 12.99 -13.19 19.01
C ILE A 219 13.51 -11.85 18.45
N LEU A 220 14.08 -11.85 17.25
CA LEU A 220 14.56 -10.63 16.60
C LEU A 220 13.42 -9.68 16.23
N ILE A 221 12.32 -10.22 15.68
CA ILE A 221 11.15 -9.45 15.26
C ILE A 221 10.33 -8.98 16.47
N ASN A 222 10.24 -9.83 17.50
CA ASN A 222 9.54 -9.59 18.76
C ASN A 222 8.13 -8.99 18.60
N PHE A 223 7.31 -9.58 17.73
CA PHE A 223 5.95 -9.13 17.50
C PHE A 223 4.95 -9.92 18.35
N LYS A 224 4.19 -9.23 19.21
CA LYS A 224 3.25 -9.84 20.17
C LYS A 224 2.27 -10.80 19.52
N THR A 225 1.69 -10.45 18.37
CA THR A 225 0.72 -11.32 17.68
C THR A 225 1.36 -12.62 17.23
N ALA A 226 2.60 -12.59 16.71
CA ALA A 226 3.31 -13.82 16.31
C ALA A 226 3.49 -14.80 17.48
N TRP A 227 3.80 -14.29 18.68
CA TRP A 227 3.90 -15.12 19.89
C TRP A 227 2.57 -15.70 20.35
N ILE A 228 1.46 -14.95 20.22
CA ILE A 228 0.10 -15.47 20.48
C ILE A 228 -0.21 -16.63 19.52
N ILE A 229 0.04 -16.44 18.22
CA ILE A 229 -0.17 -17.48 17.20
C ILE A 229 0.65 -18.74 17.52
N LEU A 230 1.93 -18.58 17.86
CA LEU A 230 2.80 -19.69 18.20
C LEU A 230 2.30 -20.44 19.44
N ALA A 231 1.98 -19.72 20.52
CA ALA A 231 1.55 -20.31 21.78
C ALA A 231 0.23 -21.07 21.64
N VAL A 232 -0.78 -20.47 20.98
CA VAL A 232 -2.08 -21.11 20.77
C VAL A 232 -1.96 -22.31 19.83
N GLY A 233 -1.22 -22.19 18.73
CA GLY A 233 -0.98 -23.29 17.80
C GLY A 233 -0.24 -24.47 18.45
N CYS A 234 0.81 -24.20 19.24
CA CYS A 234 1.53 -25.25 19.97
C CYS A 234 0.70 -25.84 21.11
N ALA A 235 -0.16 -25.05 21.78
CA ALA A 235 -1.09 -25.56 22.78
C ALA A 235 -2.10 -26.54 22.17
N PHE A 236 -2.52 -26.30 20.94
CA PHE A 236 -3.32 -27.26 20.18
C PHE A 236 -2.54 -28.56 19.97
N VAL A 237 -1.32 -28.50 19.40
CA VAL A 237 -0.45 -29.69 19.22
C VAL A 237 -0.27 -30.46 20.54
N PHE A 238 0.04 -29.74 21.62
CA PHE A 238 0.26 -30.33 22.94
C PHE A 238 -1.01 -31.01 23.48
N GLY A 239 -2.16 -30.33 23.43
CA GLY A 239 -3.43 -30.86 23.88
C GLY A 239 -3.82 -32.14 23.14
N LEU A 240 -3.70 -32.14 21.80
CA LEU A 240 -3.95 -33.34 20.99
C LEU A 240 -3.00 -34.47 21.38
N GLY A 241 -1.74 -34.12 21.63
CA GLY A 241 -0.72 -35.07 22.00
C GLY A 241 -0.90 -35.72 23.36
N VAL A 242 -1.31 -34.97 24.38
CA VAL A 242 -1.62 -35.49 25.72
C VAL A 242 -2.79 -36.47 25.69
N LEU A 243 -3.84 -36.15 24.94
CA LEU A 243 -5.00 -37.03 24.78
C LEU A 243 -4.59 -38.39 24.20
N ARG A 244 -3.52 -38.44 23.39
CA ARG A 244 -2.97 -39.66 22.81
C ARG A 244 -1.83 -40.30 23.61
N ALA A 245 -1.07 -39.53 24.39
CA ALA A 245 0.00 -40.04 25.26
C ALA A 245 -0.53 -41.06 26.29
N LYS A 246 -1.82 -41.00 26.64
CA LYS A 246 -2.50 -42.05 27.42
C LYS A 246 -2.46 -43.44 26.76
N LYS A 247 -2.20 -43.51 25.44
CA LYS A 247 -2.09 -44.74 24.64
C LYS A 247 -0.68 -44.99 24.08
N ILE A 248 0.19 -43.98 24.01
CA ILE A 248 1.57 -44.07 23.49
C ILE A 248 2.54 -43.91 24.66
N GLN A 249 3.37 -44.93 24.94
CA GLN A 249 4.28 -44.95 26.09
C GLN A 249 5.42 -43.91 26.04
N ASP A 250 5.69 -43.27 24.89
CA ASP A 250 6.71 -42.23 24.74
C ASP A 250 6.07 -40.84 24.60
N ALA A 251 6.25 -39.99 25.61
CA ALA A 251 5.74 -38.63 25.66
C ALA A 251 6.81 -37.54 25.38
N ASN A 252 8.07 -37.92 25.13
CA ASN A 252 9.20 -36.99 24.97
C ASN A 252 9.03 -36.03 23.79
N TRP A 253 8.20 -36.40 22.84
CA TRP A 253 7.90 -35.64 21.64
C TRP A 253 7.10 -34.35 21.92
N LEU A 254 6.43 -34.26 23.08
CA LEU A 254 5.69 -33.08 23.54
C LEU A 254 6.59 -31.95 24.04
N VAL A 255 7.86 -32.22 24.32
CA VAL A 255 8.80 -31.26 24.91
C VAL A 255 8.97 -30.02 24.03
N LEU A 256 9.06 -30.19 22.71
CA LEU A 256 9.23 -29.05 21.79
C LEU A 256 7.98 -28.13 21.80
N PRO A 257 6.75 -28.62 21.55
CA PRO A 257 5.54 -27.81 21.72
C PRO A 257 5.42 -27.15 23.10
N MET A 258 5.70 -27.87 24.18
CA MET A 258 5.67 -27.31 25.55
C MET A 258 6.65 -26.15 25.71
N THR A 259 7.88 -26.31 25.23
CA THR A 259 8.92 -25.28 25.30
C THR A 259 8.50 -24.04 24.51
N LEU A 260 7.94 -24.23 23.31
CA LEU A 260 7.45 -23.14 22.47
C LEU A 260 6.26 -22.40 23.10
N ILE A 261 5.37 -23.10 23.83
CA ILE A 261 4.29 -22.48 24.61
C ILE A 261 4.88 -21.59 25.71
N ILE A 262 5.82 -22.12 26.50
CA ILE A 262 6.44 -21.38 27.61
C ILE A 262 7.14 -20.13 27.09
N LEU A 263 7.92 -20.26 26.01
CA LEU A 263 8.58 -19.13 25.36
C LEU A 263 7.56 -18.13 24.79
N GLY A 264 6.50 -18.61 24.14
CA GLY A 264 5.42 -17.76 23.66
C GLY A 264 4.77 -16.94 24.78
N ILE A 265 4.41 -17.57 25.90
CA ILE A 265 3.84 -16.88 27.08
C ILE A 265 4.83 -15.86 27.66
N PHE A 266 6.10 -16.23 27.75
CA PHE A 266 7.16 -15.33 28.22
C PHE A 266 7.21 -14.06 27.35
N PHE A 267 7.33 -14.20 26.03
CA PHE A 267 7.42 -13.04 25.14
C PHE A 267 6.08 -12.29 24.97
N ILE A 268 4.92 -12.92 25.18
CA ILE A 268 3.64 -12.20 25.28
C ILE A 268 3.63 -11.27 26.50
N THR A 269 4.14 -11.75 27.63
CA THR A 269 4.18 -11.03 28.91
C THR A 269 5.23 -9.93 28.88
N PHE A 270 6.41 -10.23 28.33
CA PHE A 270 7.57 -9.35 28.29
C PHE A 270 7.86 -8.82 26.87
N PHE A 271 6.83 -8.56 26.06
CA PHE A 271 7.00 -8.17 24.65
C PHE A 271 7.77 -6.85 24.46
N ARG A 272 7.84 -6.00 25.50
CA ARG A 272 8.64 -4.75 25.48
C ARG A 272 10.11 -4.96 25.82
N LEU A 273 10.53 -6.20 26.10
CA LEU A 273 11.92 -6.53 26.36
C LEU A 273 12.74 -6.26 25.09
N SER A 274 13.58 -5.23 25.13
CA SER A 274 14.61 -5.01 24.11
C SER A 274 15.91 -5.62 24.62
N LEU A 275 16.47 -6.55 23.85
CA LEU A 275 17.78 -7.09 24.15
C LEU A 275 18.84 -6.14 23.58
N ARG A 276 19.77 -5.70 24.44
CA ARG A 276 20.86 -4.81 24.06
C ARG A 276 21.69 -5.47 22.95
N GLY A 277 21.88 -4.76 21.83
CA GLY A 277 22.66 -5.23 20.68
C GLY A 277 21.83 -5.88 19.56
N LEU A 278 20.51 -6.00 19.70
CA LEU A 278 19.63 -6.37 18.58
C LEU A 278 19.27 -5.14 17.73
N PRO A 279 19.09 -5.31 16.41
CA PRO A 279 18.70 -4.22 15.53
C PRO A 279 17.27 -3.75 15.85
N PRO A 280 16.97 -2.44 15.70
CA PRO A 280 15.61 -1.94 15.84
C PRO A 280 14.73 -2.47 14.70
N THR A 281 13.54 -2.94 15.04
CA THR A 281 12.54 -3.35 14.05
C THR A 281 11.77 -2.14 13.55
N PRO A 282 11.55 -1.99 12.23
CA PRO A 282 10.70 -0.96 11.67
C PRO A 282 9.30 -0.96 12.29
N LEU A 283 8.78 0.23 12.61
CA LEU A 283 7.44 0.37 13.16
C LEU A 283 6.40 0.16 12.04
N GLU A 284 5.46 -0.74 12.28
CA GLU A 284 4.26 -0.89 11.46
C GLU A 284 3.08 -0.26 12.18
N VAL A 285 2.32 0.56 11.46
CA VAL A 285 1.19 1.29 11.99
C VAL A 285 -0.04 0.89 11.20
N SER A 286 -1.12 0.58 11.91
CA SER A 286 -2.42 0.23 11.32
C SER A 286 -3.53 0.88 12.13
N PRO A 287 -4.75 1.00 11.57
CA PRO A 287 -5.92 1.38 12.34
C PRO A 287 -6.12 0.44 13.54
N SER A 288 -6.62 0.97 14.65
CA SER A 288 -7.01 0.14 15.80
C SER A 288 -8.28 -0.66 15.51
N HIS A 289 -8.50 -1.78 16.21
CA HIS A 289 -9.75 -2.54 16.12
C HIS A 289 -11.00 -1.68 16.33
N LYS A 290 -10.96 -0.73 17.26
CA LYS A 290 -12.07 0.20 17.51
C LYS A 290 -12.33 1.11 16.31
N ALA A 291 -11.28 1.62 15.67
CA ALA A 291 -11.40 2.43 14.46
C ALA A 291 -11.95 1.61 13.29
N THR A 292 -11.39 0.42 13.03
CA THR A 292 -11.88 -0.50 11.97
C THR A 292 -13.36 -0.86 12.18
N LEU A 293 -13.77 -1.20 13.40
CA LEU A 293 -15.18 -1.49 13.73
C LEU A 293 -16.08 -0.25 13.57
N GLY A 294 -15.57 0.94 13.87
CA GLY A 294 -16.27 2.20 13.62
C GLY A 294 -16.57 2.40 12.13
N ILE A 295 -15.57 2.17 11.27
CA ILE A 295 -15.69 2.22 9.81
C ILE A 295 -16.69 1.16 9.34
N ALA A 296 -16.54 -0.10 9.78
CA ALA A 296 -17.47 -1.18 9.43
C ALA A 296 -18.92 -0.82 9.79
N LYS A 297 -19.15 -0.24 10.97
CA LYS A 297 -20.49 0.21 11.39
C LYS A 297 -21.04 1.31 10.48
N SER A 298 -20.20 2.22 10.01
CA SER A 298 -20.61 3.28 9.08
C SER A 298 -20.99 2.71 7.71
N VAL A 299 -20.19 1.79 7.17
CA VAL A 299 -20.46 1.11 5.88
C VAL A 299 -21.75 0.28 5.95
N LEU A 300 -21.95 -0.50 7.02
CA LEU A 300 -23.14 -1.31 7.22
C LEU A 300 -24.44 -0.49 7.41
N ARG A 301 -24.35 0.80 7.75
CA ARG A 301 -25.53 1.69 7.78
C ARG A 301 -25.92 2.22 6.41
N GLY A 302 -25.04 2.09 5.42
CA GLY A 302 -25.23 2.53 4.05
C GLY A 302 -25.96 1.52 3.17
N LYS A 303 -25.90 1.77 1.86
CA LYS A 303 -26.48 0.89 0.83
C LYS A 303 -25.64 -0.39 0.64
N ASP A 304 -24.40 -0.39 1.11
CA ASP A 304 -23.39 -1.43 0.87
C ASP A 304 -23.41 -2.55 1.93
N LEU A 305 -24.50 -2.67 2.70
CA LEU A 305 -24.65 -3.65 3.77
C LEU A 305 -24.40 -5.11 3.33
N ILE A 306 -24.97 -5.49 2.18
CA ILE A 306 -25.07 -6.90 1.77
C ILE A 306 -23.76 -7.39 1.15
N LEU A 307 -23.20 -6.63 0.20
CA LEU A 307 -22.06 -7.00 -0.62
C LEU A 307 -20.80 -6.17 -0.34
N GLY A 308 -20.85 -5.20 0.57
CA GLY A 308 -19.73 -4.31 0.86
C GLY A 308 -19.44 -3.35 -0.28
N THR A 309 -18.33 -2.62 -0.15
CA THR A 309 -17.87 -1.59 -1.10
C THR A 309 -16.98 -2.16 -2.20
N GLY A 310 -16.59 -3.44 -2.07
CA GLY A 310 -15.77 -4.19 -3.01
C GLY A 310 -14.50 -4.79 -2.40
N PRO A 311 -13.97 -5.87 -2.96
CA PRO A 311 -12.68 -6.41 -2.56
C PRO A 311 -11.55 -5.37 -2.66
N GLY A 312 -10.86 -5.08 -1.54
CA GLY A 312 -9.70 -4.17 -1.52
C GLY A 312 -10.03 -2.67 -1.50
N THR A 313 -11.30 -2.28 -1.34
CA THR A 313 -11.73 -0.87 -1.31
C THR A 313 -11.65 -0.21 0.07
N PHE A 314 -11.13 -0.90 1.09
CA PHE A 314 -10.99 -0.37 2.45
C PHE A 314 -10.37 1.03 2.50
N ILE A 315 -9.42 1.36 1.62
CA ILE A 315 -8.79 2.68 1.56
C ILE A 315 -9.80 3.82 1.32
N TYR A 316 -10.85 3.58 0.56
CA TYR A 316 -11.91 4.56 0.28
C TYR A 316 -12.82 4.75 1.50
N ASP A 317 -13.21 3.64 2.12
CA ASP A 317 -14.01 3.67 3.35
C ASP A 317 -13.24 4.30 4.51
N TYR A 318 -11.94 4.00 4.61
CA TYR A 318 -11.07 4.65 5.57
C TYR A 318 -11.00 6.14 5.32
N SER A 319 -10.82 6.60 4.09
CA SER A 319 -10.80 8.04 3.76
C SER A 319 -12.11 8.72 4.19
N LYS A 320 -13.25 8.11 3.85
CA LYS A 320 -14.57 8.68 4.15
C LYS A 320 -14.91 8.70 5.63
N PHE A 321 -14.52 7.66 6.37
CA PHE A 321 -14.94 7.44 7.76
C PHE A 321 -13.80 7.50 8.77
N LYS A 322 -12.64 8.06 8.38
CA LYS A 322 -11.46 8.23 9.23
C LYS A 322 -11.85 8.92 10.56
N PRO A 323 -11.48 8.36 11.73
CA PRO A 323 -11.71 9.02 13.00
C PRO A 323 -10.97 10.37 13.08
N THR A 324 -11.67 11.43 13.46
CA THR A 324 -11.10 12.79 13.60
C THR A 324 -9.97 12.86 14.62
N THR A 325 -9.92 11.95 15.59
CA THR A 325 -8.81 11.84 16.55
C THR A 325 -7.47 11.56 15.88
N ILE A 326 -7.45 10.91 14.70
CA ILE A 326 -6.21 10.62 13.96
C ILE A 326 -5.60 11.92 13.40
N ASN A 327 -6.42 12.93 13.12
CA ASN A 327 -5.92 14.20 12.56
C ASN A 327 -5.00 14.95 13.50
N GLN A 328 -5.14 14.74 14.81
CA GLN A 328 -4.28 15.36 15.83
C GLN A 328 -2.98 14.56 16.04
N THR A 329 -2.69 13.56 15.21
CA THR A 329 -1.48 12.75 15.26
C THR A 329 -0.60 13.01 14.02
N VAL A 330 0.61 12.45 14.03
CA VAL A 330 1.50 12.48 12.86
C VAL A 330 0.95 11.72 11.65
N PHE A 331 -0.09 10.88 11.83
CA PHE A 331 -0.71 10.06 10.78
C PHE A 331 -1.95 10.72 10.16
N TRP A 332 -2.15 12.04 10.33
CA TRP A 332 -3.34 12.76 9.88
C TRP A 332 -3.61 12.62 8.37
N ASN A 333 -2.54 12.56 7.56
CA ASN A 333 -2.58 12.40 6.11
C ASN A 333 -2.42 10.94 5.65
N ALA A 334 -2.27 9.98 6.58
CA ALA A 334 -2.09 8.59 6.23
C ALA A 334 -3.43 7.98 5.78
N ARG A 335 -3.41 7.24 4.67
CA ARG A 335 -4.53 6.44 4.17
C ARG A 335 -4.13 4.97 4.24
N PHE A 336 -4.78 4.22 5.13
CA PHE A 336 -4.47 2.81 5.29
C PHE A 336 -5.24 1.97 4.27
N GLY A 337 -4.53 1.06 3.59
CA GLY A 337 -5.13 0.13 2.62
C GLY A 337 -5.85 -1.06 3.26
N SER A 338 -5.64 -1.28 4.55
CA SER A 338 -6.26 -2.35 5.33
C SER A 338 -6.54 -1.87 6.75
N GLY A 339 -7.45 -2.57 7.42
CA GLY A 339 -7.80 -2.34 8.80
C GLY A 339 -6.88 -3.09 9.75
N SER A 340 -7.45 -3.49 10.88
CA SER A 340 -6.72 -4.15 11.97
C SER A 340 -6.64 -5.67 11.83
N SER A 341 -7.50 -6.27 10.99
CA SER A 341 -7.51 -7.72 10.74
C SER A 341 -8.28 -8.04 9.48
N GLU A 342 -7.91 -9.14 8.82
CA GLU A 342 -8.60 -9.65 7.64
C GLU A 342 -10.11 -9.84 7.84
N VAL A 343 -10.52 -10.40 8.99
CA VAL A 343 -11.95 -10.68 9.26
C VAL A 343 -12.79 -9.41 9.31
N PHE A 344 -12.29 -8.36 9.95
CA PHE A 344 -13.00 -7.07 10.00
C PHE A 344 -13.02 -6.39 8.63
N ASP A 345 -11.95 -6.52 7.85
CA ASP A 345 -11.87 -5.97 6.51
C ASP A 345 -12.86 -6.65 5.55
N LYS A 346 -13.12 -7.96 5.70
CA LYS A 346 -14.15 -8.66 4.90
C LYS A 346 -15.55 -8.10 5.10
N VAL A 347 -15.90 -7.61 6.29
CA VAL A 347 -17.21 -6.98 6.53
C VAL A 347 -17.36 -5.70 5.72
N ILE A 348 -16.28 -4.93 5.60
CA ILE A 348 -16.25 -3.66 4.87
C ILE A 348 -16.25 -3.93 3.37
N ASN A 349 -15.29 -4.75 2.92
CA ASN A 349 -15.05 -5.01 1.50
C ASN A 349 -16.15 -5.86 0.85
N THR A 350 -16.64 -6.90 1.53
CA THR A 350 -17.56 -7.90 0.93
C THR A 350 -18.92 -7.99 1.62
N GLY A 351 -19.17 -7.10 2.59
CA GLY A 351 -20.44 -7.01 3.31
C GLY A 351 -20.72 -8.20 4.22
N ILE A 352 -21.96 -8.27 4.72
CA ILE A 352 -22.39 -9.36 5.61
C ILE A 352 -22.34 -10.71 4.90
N LEU A 353 -22.72 -10.80 3.62
CA LEU A 353 -22.67 -12.07 2.89
C LEU A 353 -21.23 -12.58 2.74
N GLY A 354 -20.30 -11.69 2.42
CA GLY A 354 -18.89 -12.03 2.32
C GLY A 354 -18.33 -12.53 3.66
N LEU A 355 -18.59 -11.81 4.74
CA LEU A 355 -18.20 -12.24 6.09
C LEU A 355 -18.80 -13.61 6.44
N LEU A 356 -20.11 -13.80 6.26
CA LEU A 356 -20.78 -15.06 6.59
C LEU A 356 -20.24 -16.23 5.76
N SER A 357 -19.97 -16.02 4.47
CA SER A 357 -19.37 -17.03 3.62
C SER A 357 -17.96 -17.41 4.10
N PHE A 358 -17.14 -16.42 4.49
CA PHE A 358 -15.80 -16.66 5.02
C PHE A 358 -15.81 -17.36 6.38
N LEU A 359 -16.69 -16.95 7.30
CA LEU A 359 -16.86 -17.62 8.59
C LEU A 359 -17.39 -19.04 8.42
N SER A 360 -18.30 -19.28 7.47
CA SER A 360 -18.80 -20.63 7.17
C SER A 360 -17.68 -21.55 6.70
N LEU A 361 -16.77 -21.04 5.86
CA LEU A 361 -15.57 -21.75 5.42
C LEU A 361 -14.69 -22.12 6.62
N ILE A 362 -14.36 -21.17 7.49
CA ILE A 362 -13.56 -21.43 8.69
C ILE A 362 -14.24 -22.48 9.59
N LEU A 363 -15.53 -22.33 9.87
CA LEU A 363 -16.27 -23.20 10.77
C LEU A 363 -16.36 -24.63 10.21
N ILE A 364 -16.66 -24.80 8.93
CA ILE A 364 -16.79 -26.11 8.29
C ILE A 364 -15.44 -26.84 8.27
N PHE A 365 -14.34 -26.16 7.90
CA PHE A 365 -13.00 -26.76 7.90
C PHE A 365 -12.49 -27.06 9.32
N SER A 366 -12.78 -26.19 10.28
CA SER A 366 -12.44 -26.41 11.69
C SER A 366 -13.19 -27.59 12.27
N TRP A 367 -14.50 -27.69 12.01
CA TRP A 367 -15.33 -28.81 12.39
C TRP A 367 -14.83 -30.11 11.78
N GLN A 368 -14.46 -30.09 10.49
CA GLN A 368 -13.94 -31.28 9.83
C GLN A 368 -12.60 -31.72 10.41
N SER A 369 -11.68 -30.79 10.66
CA SER A 369 -10.40 -31.07 11.33
C SER A 369 -10.62 -31.70 12.71
N PHE A 370 -11.59 -31.19 13.47
CA PHE A 370 -11.96 -31.75 14.78
C PHE A 370 -12.65 -33.11 14.70
N SER A 371 -13.54 -33.33 13.72
CA SER A 371 -14.22 -34.60 13.48
C SER A 371 -13.23 -35.70 13.11
N HIS A 372 -12.31 -35.39 12.20
CA HIS A 372 -11.21 -36.28 11.87
C HIS A 372 -10.39 -36.59 13.12
N PHE A 373 -10.00 -35.55 13.89
CA PHE A 373 -9.31 -35.68 15.17
C PHE A 373 -10.00 -36.62 16.18
N LYS A 374 -11.33 -36.55 16.32
CA LYS A 374 -12.09 -37.43 17.22
C LYS A 374 -11.92 -38.91 16.83
N LYS A 375 -11.87 -39.23 15.54
CA LYS A 375 -11.57 -40.58 15.03
C LYS A 375 -10.16 -41.03 15.45
N TYR A 376 -9.17 -40.11 15.43
CA TYR A 376 -7.80 -40.40 15.88
C TYR A 376 -7.64 -40.72 17.36
N ILE A 377 -8.41 -40.07 18.23
CA ILE A 377 -8.35 -40.37 19.67
C ILE A 377 -8.86 -41.80 19.93
N LEU A 378 -9.85 -42.25 19.16
CA LEU A 378 -10.56 -43.50 19.40
C LEU A 378 -9.78 -44.72 18.87
N GLU A 379 -9.16 -44.63 17.69
CA GLU A 379 -8.45 -45.73 17.05
C GLU A 379 -6.98 -45.89 17.54
N LYS A 380 -6.43 -47.11 17.53
CA LYS A 380 -5.09 -47.41 18.08
C LYS A 380 -3.93 -47.13 17.12
N ASP A 381 -4.10 -47.37 15.82
CA ASP A 381 -3.02 -47.27 14.82
C ASP A 381 -3.46 -46.49 13.59
N ILE A 382 -3.14 -45.19 13.57
CA ILE A 382 -3.32 -44.37 12.37
C ILE A 382 -1.95 -43.91 11.84
N PRO A 383 -1.58 -44.33 10.62
CA PRO A 383 -0.36 -43.91 9.96
C PRO A 383 -0.33 -42.38 9.74
N ASN A 384 0.82 -41.74 9.94
CA ASN A 384 1.08 -40.32 9.64
C ASN A 384 0.37 -39.28 10.52
N TRP A 385 -0.07 -39.66 11.71
CA TRP A 385 -0.78 -38.73 12.61
C TRP A 385 -0.02 -37.44 12.98
N PHE A 386 1.31 -37.46 13.00
CA PHE A 386 2.11 -36.24 13.21
C PHE A 386 1.93 -35.24 12.06
N LEU A 387 1.76 -35.73 10.82
CA LEU A 387 1.51 -34.88 9.66
C LEU A 387 0.17 -34.15 9.83
N GLU A 388 -0.89 -34.89 10.14
CA GLU A 388 -2.24 -34.34 10.26
C GLU A 388 -2.37 -33.42 11.48
N THR A 389 -1.78 -33.80 12.62
CA THR A 389 -1.72 -32.95 13.82
C THR A 389 -1.04 -31.61 13.53
N GLY A 390 0.10 -31.64 12.84
CA GLY A 390 0.83 -30.42 12.46
C GLY A 390 0.03 -29.54 11.51
N VAL A 391 -0.59 -30.14 10.49
CA VAL A 391 -1.42 -29.41 9.51
C VAL A 391 -2.63 -28.77 10.20
N PHE A 392 -3.39 -29.52 11.00
CA PHE A 392 -4.57 -28.98 11.69
C PHE A 392 -4.20 -27.87 12.68
N ALA A 393 -3.14 -28.07 13.48
CA ALA A 393 -2.66 -27.04 14.39
C ALA A 393 -2.26 -25.75 13.66
N SER A 394 -1.58 -25.89 12.52
CA SER A 394 -1.14 -24.75 11.71
C SER A 394 -2.31 -24.08 11.02
N PHE A 395 -3.33 -24.84 10.59
CA PHE A 395 -4.58 -24.31 10.07
C PHE A 395 -5.31 -23.46 11.12
N PHE A 396 -5.44 -23.96 12.36
CA PHE A 396 -6.02 -23.17 13.46
C PHE A 396 -5.18 -21.93 13.79
N ALA A 397 -3.85 -22.04 13.75
CA ALA A 397 -2.94 -20.92 13.98
C ALA A 397 -3.12 -19.82 12.92
N VAL A 398 -3.21 -20.16 11.63
CA VAL A 398 -3.46 -19.17 10.57
C VAL A 398 -4.89 -18.63 10.61
N VAL A 399 -5.89 -19.43 10.99
CA VAL A 399 -7.25 -18.93 11.24
C VAL A 399 -7.23 -17.86 12.33
N LEU A 400 -6.56 -18.12 13.45
CA LEU A 400 -6.42 -17.12 14.52
C LEU A 400 -5.70 -15.85 14.03
N LEU A 401 -4.68 -16.00 13.16
CA LEU A 401 -3.96 -14.87 12.57
C LEU A 401 -4.90 -13.95 11.79
N TYR A 402 -5.85 -14.49 11.02
CA TYR A 402 -6.82 -13.71 10.25
C TYR A 402 -7.74 -12.84 11.13
N PHE A 403 -7.97 -13.22 12.38
CA PHE A 403 -8.72 -12.40 13.36
C PHE A 403 -7.87 -11.31 14.01
N LEU A 404 -6.54 -11.43 13.99
CA LEU A 404 -5.63 -10.58 14.76
C LEU A 404 -4.76 -9.66 13.90
N TYR A 405 -4.69 -9.90 12.59
CA TYR A 405 -3.74 -9.21 11.71
C TYR A 405 -4.25 -9.15 10.26
N PRO A 406 -4.01 -8.06 9.51
CA PRO A 406 -4.28 -8.00 8.07
C PRO A 406 -3.37 -8.97 7.30
N THR A 407 -3.83 -9.47 6.15
CA THR A 407 -3.07 -10.48 5.40
C THR A 407 -2.41 -9.90 4.15
N ASN A 408 -1.33 -10.55 3.73
CA ASN A 408 -0.73 -10.35 2.42
C ASN A 408 -0.78 -11.64 1.60
N ILE A 409 -0.19 -11.67 0.39
CA ILE A 409 -0.27 -12.86 -0.47
C ILE A 409 0.44 -14.07 0.15
N ALA A 410 1.54 -13.88 0.89
CA ALA A 410 2.26 -14.99 1.51
C ALA A 410 1.46 -15.66 2.64
N ILE A 411 0.82 -14.86 3.49
CA ILE A 411 -0.07 -15.37 4.56
C ILE A 411 -1.33 -15.99 3.95
N SER A 412 -1.92 -15.36 2.94
CA SER A 412 -3.08 -15.94 2.24
C SER A 412 -2.75 -17.24 1.52
N PHE A 413 -1.57 -17.33 0.89
CA PHE A 413 -1.09 -18.57 0.30
C PHE A 413 -0.94 -19.69 1.33
N LEU A 414 -0.42 -19.37 2.52
CA LEU A 414 -0.32 -20.30 3.64
C LEU A 414 -1.69 -20.84 4.06
N PHE A 415 -2.68 -19.95 4.21
CA PHE A 415 -4.06 -20.31 4.53
C PHE A 415 -4.67 -21.25 3.50
N TRP A 416 -4.66 -20.87 2.22
CA TRP A 416 -5.28 -21.64 1.14
C TRP A 416 -4.56 -22.97 0.87
N THR A 417 -3.24 -23.02 1.01
CA THR A 417 -2.47 -24.26 0.90
C THR A 417 -2.80 -25.22 2.02
N LEU A 418 -2.84 -24.75 3.28
CA LEU A 418 -3.23 -25.58 4.43
C LEU A 418 -4.67 -26.08 4.30
N LEU A 419 -5.60 -25.22 3.87
CA LEU A 419 -7.00 -25.57 3.61
C LEU A 419 -7.10 -26.67 2.53
N GLY A 420 -6.32 -26.57 1.45
CA GLY A 420 -6.21 -27.62 0.42
C GLY A 420 -5.65 -28.94 0.95
N ILE A 421 -4.64 -28.89 1.82
CA ILE A 421 -4.07 -30.08 2.46
C ILE A 421 -5.10 -30.75 3.38
N VAL A 422 -5.83 -29.97 4.18
CA VAL A 422 -6.91 -30.48 5.05
C VAL A 422 -7.94 -31.26 4.22
N ALA A 423 -8.35 -30.73 3.08
CA ALA A 423 -9.25 -31.45 2.17
C ALA A 423 -8.59 -32.70 1.53
N ALA A 424 -7.30 -32.65 1.19
CA ALA A 424 -6.57 -33.78 0.61
C ALA A 424 -6.42 -34.99 1.56
N LEU A 425 -6.46 -34.75 2.88
CA LEU A 425 -6.38 -35.79 3.91
C LEU A 425 -7.68 -36.60 4.02
N GLU A 426 -8.81 -36.11 3.49
CA GLU A 426 -10.11 -36.81 3.48
C GLU A 426 -10.24 -37.89 2.38
N LYS A 427 -9.42 -38.95 2.46
CA LYS A 427 -9.37 -40.00 1.42
C LYS A 427 -10.70 -40.72 1.14
N GLU A 428 -11.59 -40.83 2.13
CA GLU A 428 -12.85 -41.57 2.04
C GLU A 428 -13.87 -40.94 1.06
N LYS A 429 -13.64 -39.72 0.58
CA LYS A 429 -14.58 -38.96 -0.27
C LYS A 429 -14.13 -38.79 -1.73
N ILE A 430 -13.03 -39.44 -2.14
CA ILE A 430 -12.55 -39.39 -3.52
C ILE A 430 -13.39 -40.34 -4.39
N LYS A 431 -14.12 -39.79 -5.36
CA LYS A 431 -14.86 -40.58 -6.35
C LYS A 431 -14.08 -40.64 -7.65
N SER A 432 -13.79 -41.87 -8.10
CA SER A 432 -13.19 -42.10 -9.42
C SER A 432 -14.26 -42.18 -10.49
N LEU A 433 -14.34 -41.17 -11.35
CA LEU A 433 -15.25 -41.16 -12.49
C LEU A 433 -14.52 -41.74 -13.71
N LYS A 434 -15.03 -42.85 -14.26
CA LYS A 434 -14.52 -43.43 -15.51
C LYS A 434 -15.03 -42.61 -16.70
N ILE A 435 -14.13 -42.24 -17.59
CA ILE A 435 -14.44 -41.40 -18.75
C ILE A 435 -14.42 -42.27 -20.01
N GLN A 436 -15.59 -42.58 -20.55
CA GLN A 436 -15.69 -43.28 -21.83
C GLN A 436 -15.50 -42.28 -22.98
N SER A 437 -14.75 -42.65 -24.01
CA SER A 437 -14.58 -41.84 -25.22
C SER A 437 -15.94 -41.50 -25.84
N GLY A 438 -16.18 -40.23 -26.15
CA GLY A 438 -17.45 -39.77 -26.73
C GLY A 438 -18.62 -39.63 -25.75
N SER A 439 -18.44 -39.94 -24.46
CA SER A 439 -19.48 -39.70 -23.45
C SER A 439 -19.69 -38.20 -23.17
N PRO A 440 -20.87 -37.79 -22.66
CA PRO A 440 -21.11 -36.40 -22.25
C PRO A 440 -20.08 -35.88 -21.24
N LEU A 441 -19.58 -36.75 -20.34
CA LEU A 441 -18.55 -36.39 -19.38
C LEU A 441 -17.20 -36.11 -20.06
N PHE A 442 -16.80 -36.93 -21.05
CA PHE A 442 -15.60 -36.68 -21.84
C PHE A 442 -15.68 -35.35 -22.60
N LEU A 443 -16.83 -35.09 -23.23
CA LEU A 443 -17.08 -33.83 -23.94
C LEU A 443 -17.08 -32.64 -22.99
N GLY A 444 -17.71 -32.76 -21.81
CA GLY A 444 -17.73 -31.71 -20.79
C GLY A 444 -16.35 -31.36 -20.26
N ILE A 445 -15.52 -32.37 -19.92
CA ILE A 445 -14.15 -32.13 -19.46
C ILE A 445 -13.30 -31.52 -20.58
N SER A 446 -13.45 -32.00 -21.82
CA SER A 446 -12.75 -31.44 -22.98
C SER A 446 -13.16 -29.99 -23.24
N PHE A 447 -14.45 -29.67 -23.13
CA PHE A 447 -14.98 -28.32 -23.25
C PHE A 447 -14.41 -27.40 -22.16
N VAL A 448 -14.44 -27.83 -20.89
CA VAL A 448 -13.86 -27.06 -19.77
C VAL A 448 -12.36 -26.86 -19.97
N LEU A 449 -11.62 -27.87 -20.43
CA LEU A 449 -10.19 -27.74 -20.74
C LEU A 449 -9.95 -26.69 -21.82
N VAL A 450 -10.64 -26.77 -22.95
CA VAL A 450 -10.47 -25.83 -24.07
C VAL A 450 -10.88 -24.43 -23.65
N LEU A 451 -12.02 -24.27 -22.97
CA LEU A 451 -12.51 -23.00 -22.48
C LEU A 451 -11.53 -22.37 -21.48
N PHE A 452 -11.09 -23.12 -20.47
CA PHE A 452 -10.13 -22.64 -19.49
C PHE A 452 -8.78 -22.31 -20.13
N PHE A 453 -8.34 -23.08 -21.12
CA PHE A 453 -7.10 -22.82 -21.84
C PHE A 453 -7.18 -21.52 -22.65
N ILE A 454 -8.25 -21.32 -23.43
CA ILE A 454 -8.44 -20.10 -24.23
C ILE A 454 -8.60 -18.88 -23.32
N LEU A 455 -9.52 -18.93 -22.35
CA LEU A 455 -9.75 -17.83 -21.41
C LEU A 455 -8.51 -17.55 -20.56
N GLY A 456 -7.82 -18.59 -20.11
CA GLY A 456 -6.62 -18.47 -19.30
C GLY A 456 -5.43 -17.89 -20.08
N ILE A 457 -5.25 -18.24 -21.36
CA ILE A 457 -4.25 -17.57 -22.21
C ILE A 457 -4.61 -16.11 -22.40
N GLY A 458 -5.87 -15.80 -22.72
CA GLY A 458 -6.33 -14.40 -22.83
C GLY A 458 -6.07 -13.62 -21.54
N PHE A 459 -6.38 -14.23 -20.39
CA PHE A 459 -6.13 -13.65 -19.08
C PHE A 459 -4.62 -13.43 -18.81
N LEU A 460 -3.76 -14.39 -19.14
CA LEU A 460 -2.30 -14.25 -19.00
C LEU A 460 -1.74 -13.15 -19.91
N LEU A 461 -2.29 -12.97 -21.12
CA LEU A 461 -1.89 -11.87 -22.01
C LEU A 461 -2.28 -10.51 -21.43
N LEU A 462 -3.50 -10.35 -20.92
CA LEU A 462 -3.93 -9.13 -20.23
C LEU A 462 -3.09 -8.85 -18.98
N SER A 463 -2.81 -9.89 -18.19
CA SER A 463 -1.95 -9.78 -17.01
C SER A 463 -0.51 -9.39 -17.38
N GLY A 464 0.00 -9.90 -18.51
CA GLY A 464 1.29 -9.52 -19.08
C GLY A 464 1.33 -8.05 -19.53
N GLN A 465 0.25 -7.53 -20.13
CA GLN A 465 0.14 -6.10 -20.47
C GLN A 465 0.19 -5.22 -19.23
N ARG A 466 -0.54 -5.58 -18.17
CA ARG A 466 -0.49 -4.87 -16.88
C ARG A 466 0.90 -4.91 -16.25
N TYR A 467 1.59 -6.05 -16.35
CA TYR A 467 2.96 -6.18 -15.88
C TYR A 467 3.92 -5.24 -16.62
N LEU A 468 3.80 -5.16 -17.95
CA LEU A 468 4.57 -4.22 -18.75
C LEU A 468 4.23 -2.76 -18.41
N ALA A 469 2.95 -2.45 -18.14
CA ALA A 469 2.53 -1.12 -17.69
C ALA A 469 3.23 -0.74 -16.38
N GLU A 470 3.28 -1.65 -15.41
CA GLU A 470 3.98 -1.44 -14.13
C GLU A 470 5.48 -1.25 -14.29
N MET A 471 6.12 -1.97 -15.22
CA MET A 471 7.52 -1.73 -15.55
C MET A 471 7.74 -0.31 -16.10
N LYS A 472 6.84 0.14 -16.99
CA LYS A 472 6.88 1.49 -17.56
C LYS A 472 6.59 2.58 -16.53
N TYR A 473 5.72 2.31 -15.58
CA TYR A 473 5.48 3.19 -14.45
C TYR A 473 6.71 3.30 -13.53
N LEU A 474 7.39 2.19 -13.23
CA LEU A 474 8.65 2.28 -12.48
C LEU A 474 9.75 3.01 -13.27
N ASP A 475 9.84 2.78 -14.59
CA ASP A 475 10.78 3.49 -15.48
C ASP A 475 10.55 5.01 -15.46
N SER A 476 9.29 5.47 -15.38
CA SER A 476 8.98 6.91 -15.30
C SER A 476 9.48 7.52 -14.00
N LEU A 477 9.19 6.89 -12.85
CA LEU A 477 9.64 7.35 -11.53
C LEU A 477 11.17 7.44 -11.45
N ILE A 478 11.88 6.45 -11.99
CA ILE A 478 13.35 6.46 -12.05
C ILE A 478 13.86 7.57 -12.98
N SER A 479 13.18 7.83 -14.10
CA SER A 479 13.57 8.88 -15.05
C SER A 479 13.35 10.27 -14.47
N LEU A 480 12.23 10.48 -13.78
CA LEU A 480 11.93 11.71 -13.05
C LEU A 480 12.96 11.99 -11.95
N GLN A 481 13.36 10.95 -11.19
CA GLN A 481 14.42 11.08 -10.18
C GLN A 481 15.77 11.47 -10.79
N LYS A 482 16.05 11.08 -12.03
CA LYS A 482 17.24 11.47 -12.78
C LYS A 482 17.13 12.85 -13.44
N GLY A 483 15.99 13.52 -13.30
CA GLY A 483 15.71 14.83 -13.91
C GLY A 483 15.22 14.77 -15.36
N ASP A 484 15.07 13.57 -15.94
CA ASP A 484 14.63 13.34 -17.31
C ASP A 484 13.09 13.28 -17.39
N LEU A 485 12.50 14.48 -17.46
CA LEU A 485 11.04 14.67 -17.46
C LEU A 485 10.37 14.18 -18.74
N ASP A 486 11.02 14.33 -19.90
CA ASP A 486 10.45 13.92 -21.19
C ASP A 486 10.30 12.41 -21.27
N LYS A 487 11.33 11.68 -20.83
CA LYS A 487 11.27 10.22 -20.74
C LYS A 487 10.27 9.74 -19.69
N SER A 488 10.11 10.48 -18.59
CA SER A 488 9.07 10.19 -17.59
C SER A 488 7.67 10.23 -18.22
N ILE A 489 7.35 11.32 -18.94
CA ILE A 489 6.08 11.49 -19.65
C ILE A 489 5.88 10.38 -20.69
N GLU A 490 6.89 10.06 -21.51
CA GLU A 490 6.81 8.98 -22.50
C GLU A 490 6.48 7.63 -21.84
N SER A 491 7.15 7.34 -20.73
CA SER A 491 6.96 6.08 -20.00
C SER A 491 5.60 6.00 -19.31
N LEU A 492 5.11 7.10 -18.74
CA LEU A 492 3.76 7.21 -18.18
C LEU A 492 2.67 7.04 -19.24
N LEU A 493 2.83 7.67 -20.40
CA LEU A 493 1.92 7.48 -21.54
C LEU A 493 1.91 6.03 -22.01
N ALA A 494 3.09 5.38 -22.09
CA ALA A 494 3.17 3.96 -22.42
C ALA A 494 2.47 3.08 -21.37
N ALA A 495 2.62 3.37 -20.08
CA ALA A 495 1.92 2.67 -19.00
C ALA A 495 0.40 2.84 -19.10
N ALA A 496 -0.07 4.08 -19.29
CA ALA A 496 -1.49 4.42 -19.44
C ALA A 496 -2.13 3.79 -20.69
N ASN A 497 -1.38 3.68 -21.80
CA ASN A 497 -1.84 3.01 -23.02
C ASN A 497 -1.92 1.48 -22.86
N LEU A 498 -1.03 0.88 -22.06
CA LEU A 498 -1.04 -0.56 -21.77
C LEU A 498 -2.13 -0.95 -20.76
N SER A 499 -2.44 -0.07 -19.80
CA SER A 499 -3.45 -0.29 -18.77
C SER A 499 -4.08 1.05 -18.39
N SER A 500 -5.14 1.44 -19.11
CA SER A 500 -5.82 2.73 -18.95
C SER A 500 -6.69 2.82 -17.69
N ASP A 501 -6.92 1.69 -17.01
CA ASP A 501 -7.76 1.56 -15.83
C ASP A 501 -7.01 1.83 -14.50
N ASN A 502 -5.73 2.18 -14.55
CA ASN A 502 -4.97 2.60 -13.38
C ASN A 502 -4.90 4.14 -13.32
N ASP A 503 -5.66 4.70 -12.39
CA ASP A 503 -5.76 6.15 -12.14
C ASP A 503 -4.43 6.80 -11.74
N SER A 504 -3.52 6.04 -11.13
CA SER A 504 -2.23 6.56 -10.66
C SER A 504 -1.33 7.00 -11.81
N TYR A 505 -1.38 6.32 -12.96
CA TYR A 505 -0.61 6.72 -14.14
C TYR A 505 -1.07 8.07 -14.68
N TRP A 506 -2.39 8.26 -14.76
CA TRP A 506 -2.99 9.50 -15.24
C TRP A 506 -2.75 10.67 -14.28
N ARG A 507 -2.83 10.40 -12.97
CA ARG A 507 -2.53 11.37 -11.92
C ARG A 507 -1.09 11.87 -12.03
N ASP A 508 -0.11 10.96 -12.06
CA ASP A 508 1.29 11.35 -12.14
C ASP A 508 1.63 12.01 -13.50
N LEU A 509 1.00 11.56 -14.59
CA LEU A 509 1.15 12.17 -15.90
C LEU A 509 0.66 13.63 -15.92
N SER A 510 -0.46 13.94 -15.26
CA SER A 510 -0.95 15.31 -15.14
C SER A 510 0.02 16.23 -14.38
N GLN A 511 0.71 15.70 -13.35
CA GLN A 511 1.74 16.43 -12.60
C GLN A 511 2.99 16.67 -13.43
N ASP A 512 3.47 15.65 -14.16
CA ASP A 512 4.62 15.79 -15.07
C ASP A 512 4.35 16.85 -16.15
N TYR A 513 3.13 16.93 -16.69
CA TYR A 513 2.75 17.98 -17.63
C TYR A 513 2.76 19.37 -17.00
N LEU A 514 2.34 19.54 -15.74
CA LEU A 514 2.44 20.82 -15.02
C LEU A 514 3.89 21.21 -14.75
N ILE A 515 4.74 20.26 -14.36
CA ILE A 515 6.18 20.51 -14.19
C ILE A 515 6.78 20.95 -15.52
N LYS A 516 6.41 20.29 -16.62
CA LYS A 516 6.89 20.63 -17.96
C LYS A 516 6.40 22.01 -18.40
N LEU A 517 5.13 22.33 -18.15
CA LEU A 517 4.57 23.66 -18.39
C LEU A 517 5.39 24.74 -17.71
N ASN A 518 5.69 24.58 -16.42
CA ASN A 518 6.51 25.54 -15.67
C ASN A 518 7.92 25.69 -16.28
N ARG A 519 8.57 24.59 -16.67
CA ARG A 519 9.89 24.63 -17.32
C ARG A 519 9.87 25.32 -18.68
N GLU A 520 8.87 25.07 -19.51
CA GLU A 520 8.74 25.71 -20.82
C GLU A 520 8.51 27.22 -20.69
N THR A 521 7.69 27.67 -19.71
CA THR A 521 7.45 29.11 -19.48
C THR A 521 8.70 29.89 -19.05
N GLN A 522 9.77 29.21 -18.64
CA GLN A 522 11.02 29.82 -18.21
C GLN A 522 12.12 29.80 -19.28
N LYS A 523 11.88 29.17 -20.45
CA LYS A 523 12.89 29.09 -21.52
C LYS A 523 13.00 30.41 -22.27
N GLU A 524 14.23 30.91 -22.39
CA GLU A 524 14.56 32.07 -23.21
C GLU A 524 14.80 31.65 -24.68
N GLY A 525 14.45 32.52 -25.63
CA GLY A 525 14.79 32.35 -27.06
C GLY A 525 13.80 31.59 -27.95
N ILE A 526 12.60 31.26 -27.46
CA ILE A 526 11.51 30.64 -28.26
C ILE A 526 10.61 31.74 -28.84
N SER A 527 10.06 31.54 -30.04
CA SER A 527 9.10 32.49 -30.61
C SER A 527 7.79 32.54 -29.80
N GLN A 528 7.13 33.70 -29.76
CA GLN A 528 5.90 33.90 -28.99
C GLN A 528 4.76 32.94 -29.44
N GLU A 529 4.71 32.62 -30.73
CA GLU A 529 3.72 31.70 -31.31
C GLU A 529 3.97 30.25 -30.87
N GLU A 530 5.23 29.79 -30.93
CA GLU A 530 5.61 28.45 -30.47
C GLU A 530 5.38 28.29 -28.96
N MET A 531 5.72 29.31 -28.17
CA MET A 531 5.47 29.33 -26.73
C MET A 531 3.97 29.19 -26.43
N THR A 532 3.12 29.96 -27.11
CA THR A 532 1.66 29.92 -26.93
C THR A 532 1.09 28.53 -27.26
N LYS A 533 1.52 27.95 -28.39
CA LYS A 533 1.09 26.60 -28.80
C LYS A 533 1.54 25.52 -27.83
N SER A 534 2.79 25.62 -27.33
CA SER A 534 3.35 24.70 -26.34
C SER A 534 2.55 24.76 -25.03
N ILE A 535 2.28 25.96 -24.52
CA ILE A 535 1.46 26.18 -23.32
C ILE A 535 0.07 25.57 -23.50
N GLN A 536 -0.63 25.89 -24.58
CA GLN A 536 -1.97 25.35 -24.84
C GLN A 536 -1.99 23.82 -24.87
N THR A 537 -0.99 23.21 -25.49
CA THR A 537 -0.87 21.75 -25.57
C THR A 537 -0.63 21.13 -24.20
N LEU A 538 0.29 21.68 -23.41
CA LEU A 538 0.61 21.17 -22.07
C LEU A 538 -0.55 21.37 -21.09
N VAL A 539 -1.26 22.49 -21.17
CA VAL A 539 -2.49 22.73 -20.39
C VAL A 539 -3.54 21.69 -20.74
N ALA A 540 -3.83 21.48 -22.02
CA ALA A 540 -4.81 20.49 -22.46
C ALA A 540 -4.44 19.07 -22.00
N ASN A 541 -3.16 18.69 -22.11
CA ASN A 541 -2.68 17.38 -21.69
C ASN A 541 -2.75 17.19 -20.16
N ALA A 542 -2.40 18.22 -19.39
CA ALA A 542 -2.49 18.18 -17.92
C ALA A 542 -3.95 18.03 -17.46
N VAL A 543 -4.87 18.80 -18.04
CA VAL A 543 -6.30 18.74 -17.74
C VAL A 543 -6.88 17.38 -18.12
N ASN A 544 -6.62 16.91 -19.34
CA ASN A 544 -7.13 15.62 -19.81
C ASN A 544 -6.64 14.48 -18.92
N ALA A 545 -5.34 14.43 -18.59
CA ALA A 545 -4.80 13.41 -17.70
C ALA A 545 -5.43 13.47 -16.29
N ALA A 546 -5.67 14.67 -15.75
CA ALA A 546 -6.33 14.83 -14.45
C ALA A 546 -7.79 14.36 -14.47
N GLU A 547 -8.54 14.69 -15.53
CA GLU A 547 -9.92 14.24 -15.75
C GLU A 547 -9.99 12.72 -15.94
N GLN A 548 -9.09 12.14 -16.72
CA GLN A 548 -9.01 10.69 -16.90
C GLN A 548 -8.76 9.96 -15.56
N ALA A 549 -7.91 10.51 -14.68
CA ALA A 549 -7.70 9.93 -13.35
C ALA A 549 -9.00 9.87 -12.54
N SER A 550 -9.78 10.97 -12.51
CA SER A 550 -11.07 11.03 -11.81
C SER A 550 -12.18 10.20 -12.47
N ASP A 551 -12.16 10.06 -13.79
CA ASP A 551 -13.15 9.26 -14.54
C ASP A 551 -12.91 7.76 -14.36
N VAL A 552 -11.65 7.33 -14.41
CA VAL A 552 -11.24 5.94 -14.20
C VAL A 552 -11.59 5.49 -12.79
N GLU A 553 -11.31 6.34 -11.79
CA GLU A 553 -11.55 6.01 -10.40
C GLU A 553 -12.12 7.20 -9.62
N SER A 554 -13.44 7.34 -9.69
CA SER A 554 -14.17 8.43 -9.03
C SER A 554 -14.26 8.32 -7.50
N ALA A 555 -14.02 7.13 -6.93
CA ALA A 555 -14.03 6.93 -5.48
C ALA A 555 -12.69 7.31 -4.82
N ASN A 556 -11.60 7.45 -5.59
CA ASN A 556 -10.30 7.81 -5.06
C ASN A 556 -10.16 9.32 -4.89
N VAL A 557 -10.10 9.75 -3.63
CA VAL A 557 -9.95 11.16 -3.26
C VAL A 557 -8.69 11.82 -3.83
N ASN A 558 -7.62 11.05 -4.04
CA ASN A 558 -6.38 11.60 -4.61
C ASN A 558 -6.57 12.13 -6.03
N ASN A 559 -7.53 11.59 -6.80
CA ASN A 559 -7.78 12.03 -8.17
C ASN A 559 -8.44 13.40 -8.19
N TRP A 560 -9.48 13.59 -7.35
CA TRP A 560 -10.16 14.87 -7.19
C TRP A 560 -9.26 15.94 -6.57
N GLY A 561 -8.43 15.56 -5.59
CA GLY A 561 -7.43 16.46 -5.02
C GLY A 561 -6.39 16.90 -6.05
N ASN A 562 -5.91 15.97 -6.89
CA ASN A 562 -4.99 16.27 -7.98
C ASN A 562 -5.64 17.13 -9.09
N GLN A 563 -6.88 16.82 -9.47
CA GLN A 563 -7.63 17.58 -10.46
C GLN A 563 -7.88 19.01 -9.98
N GLY A 564 -8.27 19.19 -8.71
CA GLY A 564 -8.37 20.51 -8.08
C GLY A 564 -7.03 21.25 -8.08
N PHE A 565 -5.92 20.54 -7.82
CA PHE A 565 -4.58 21.11 -7.86
C PHE A 565 -4.20 21.56 -9.27
N VAL A 566 -4.50 20.74 -10.30
CA VAL A 566 -4.24 21.08 -11.70
C VAL A 566 -5.00 22.34 -12.10
N TYR A 567 -6.31 22.37 -11.87
CA TYR A 567 -7.11 23.56 -12.20
C TYR A 567 -6.68 24.80 -11.40
N ARG A 568 -6.34 24.66 -10.11
CA ARG A 568 -5.84 25.79 -9.30
C ARG A 568 -4.56 26.41 -9.88
N ASN A 569 -3.64 25.59 -10.38
CA ASN A 569 -2.40 26.07 -11.01
C ASN A 569 -2.63 26.70 -12.39
N LEU A 570 -3.81 26.50 -12.99
CA LEU A 570 -4.19 27.06 -14.28
C LEU A 570 -5.07 28.32 -14.15
N ILE A 571 -5.33 28.78 -12.92
CA ILE A 571 -6.02 30.04 -12.66
C ILE A 571 -5.23 31.19 -13.30
N GLY A 572 -5.91 31.97 -14.14
CA GLY A 572 -5.31 33.05 -14.94
C GLY A 572 -4.79 32.62 -16.31
N LEU A 573 -4.60 31.31 -16.55
CA LEU A 573 -4.23 30.76 -17.87
C LEU A 573 -5.41 30.14 -18.61
N LEU A 574 -6.32 29.49 -17.87
CA LEU A 574 -7.49 28.79 -18.40
C LEU A 574 -8.77 29.42 -17.81
N PRO A 575 -9.72 29.88 -18.65
CA PRO A 575 -11.03 30.34 -18.18
C PRO A 575 -11.74 29.27 -17.35
N ASP A 576 -12.56 29.70 -16.38
CA ASP A 576 -13.37 28.84 -15.48
C ASP A 576 -12.58 27.84 -14.61
N SER A 577 -11.25 27.80 -14.72
CA SER A 577 -10.39 26.91 -13.95
C SER A 577 -10.58 27.05 -12.44
N SER A 578 -10.88 28.25 -11.93
CA SER A 578 -11.21 28.43 -10.52
C SER A 578 -12.46 27.65 -10.10
N ASP A 579 -13.50 27.65 -10.93
CA ASP A 579 -14.78 26.99 -10.61
C ASP A 579 -14.64 25.47 -10.71
N TRP A 580 -13.86 24.99 -11.67
CA TRP A 580 -13.51 23.58 -11.78
C TRP A 580 -12.64 23.11 -10.61
N ALA A 581 -11.71 23.95 -10.14
CA ALA A 581 -10.94 23.68 -8.93
C ALA A 581 -11.83 23.57 -7.69
N VAL A 582 -12.78 24.50 -7.51
CA VAL A 582 -13.78 24.45 -6.42
C VAL A 582 -14.54 23.13 -6.45
N LYS A 583 -15.15 22.77 -7.58
CA LYS A 583 -15.92 21.53 -7.73
C LYS A 583 -15.09 20.28 -7.43
N SER A 584 -13.84 20.26 -7.87
CA SER A 584 -12.93 19.14 -7.65
C SER A 584 -12.59 18.98 -6.16
N TYR A 585 -12.28 20.08 -5.47
CA TYR A 585 -12.01 20.04 -4.03
C TYR A 585 -13.26 19.77 -3.19
N GLU A 586 -14.44 20.26 -3.58
CA GLU A 586 -15.71 19.88 -2.96
C GLU A 586 -15.96 18.37 -3.07
N LYS A 587 -15.65 17.77 -4.23
CA LYS A 587 -15.73 16.33 -4.40
C LYS A 587 -14.70 15.58 -3.55
N ALA A 588 -13.48 16.10 -3.45
CA ALA A 588 -12.46 15.54 -2.55
C ALA A 588 -12.91 15.58 -1.07
N ILE A 589 -13.54 16.69 -0.65
CA ILE A 589 -14.11 16.86 0.69
C ILE A 589 -15.27 15.88 0.93
N GLU A 590 -16.12 15.61 -0.07
CA GLU A 590 -17.18 14.59 0.05
C GLU A 590 -16.61 13.18 0.34
N LEU A 591 -15.46 12.87 -0.28
CA LEU A 591 -14.79 11.56 -0.17
C LEU A 591 -13.89 11.45 1.07
N GLU A 592 -13.30 12.55 1.55
CA GLU A 592 -12.50 12.58 2.77
C GLU A 592 -12.81 13.82 3.64
N PRO A 593 -13.99 13.86 4.31
CA PRO A 593 -14.49 15.08 4.97
C PRO A 593 -13.68 15.56 6.16
N SER A 594 -12.80 14.72 6.71
CA SER A 594 -11.99 15.09 7.86
C SER A 594 -10.60 15.57 7.49
N ASN A 595 -10.25 15.67 6.20
CA ASN A 595 -8.90 16.05 5.80
C ASN A 595 -8.73 17.58 5.73
N PRO A 596 -7.88 18.18 6.59
CA PRO A 596 -7.70 19.64 6.61
C PRO A 596 -7.06 20.19 5.32
N SER A 597 -6.36 19.35 4.54
CA SER A 597 -5.68 19.81 3.33
C SER A 597 -6.66 20.27 2.26
N PHE A 598 -7.79 19.57 2.06
CA PHE A 598 -8.74 19.92 1.00
C PHE A 598 -9.50 21.21 1.28
N TYR A 599 -9.86 21.46 2.54
CA TYR A 599 -10.41 22.75 2.95
C TYR A 599 -9.39 23.88 2.75
N THR A 600 -8.12 23.64 3.08
CA THR A 600 -7.07 24.64 2.86
C THR A 600 -6.87 24.93 1.37
N GLU A 601 -6.81 23.89 0.52
CA GLU A 601 -6.69 24.10 -0.91
C GLU A 601 -7.93 24.79 -1.52
N LEU A 602 -9.14 24.45 -1.05
CA LEU A 602 -10.37 25.14 -1.46
C LEU A 602 -10.35 26.63 -1.04
N GLY A 603 -9.89 26.93 0.18
CA GLY A 603 -9.69 28.31 0.64
C GLY A 603 -8.68 29.08 -0.20
N ARG A 604 -7.59 28.42 -0.63
CA ARG A 604 -6.61 29.01 -1.57
C ARG A 604 -7.21 29.34 -2.93
N VAL A 605 -8.12 28.51 -3.45
CA VAL A 605 -8.84 28.82 -4.70
C VAL A 605 -9.68 30.08 -4.55
N TYR A 606 -10.46 30.19 -3.47
CA TYR A 606 -11.25 31.39 -3.19
C TYR A 606 -10.39 32.65 -2.99
N LEU A 607 -9.23 32.51 -2.34
CA LEU A 607 -8.28 33.62 -2.20
C LEU A 607 -7.70 34.05 -3.55
N ALA A 608 -7.39 33.10 -4.45
CA ALA A 608 -6.96 33.41 -5.82
C ALA A 608 -8.07 34.11 -6.63
N GLN A 609 -9.33 33.68 -6.49
CA GLN A 609 -10.48 34.37 -7.08
C GLN A 609 -10.60 35.82 -6.59
N ALA A 610 -10.46 36.05 -5.28
CA ALA A 610 -10.46 37.40 -4.72
C ALA A 610 -9.33 38.28 -5.30
N GLY A 611 -8.14 37.70 -5.53
CA GLY A 611 -7.02 38.39 -6.19
C GLY A 611 -7.33 38.83 -7.62
N ILE A 612 -8.00 37.98 -8.41
CA ILE A 612 -8.45 38.32 -9.78
C ILE A 612 -9.54 39.40 -9.73
N LEU A 613 -10.53 39.25 -8.84
CA LEU A 613 -11.63 40.20 -8.68
C LEU A 613 -11.14 41.57 -8.23
N ASN A 614 -10.06 41.64 -7.44
CA ASN A 614 -9.43 42.89 -7.02
C ASN A 614 -8.88 43.72 -8.21
N GLN A 615 -8.59 43.08 -9.33
CA GLN A 615 -8.13 43.76 -10.55
C GLN A 615 -9.31 44.30 -11.40
N GLN A 616 -10.55 43.94 -11.05
CA GLN A 616 -11.77 44.30 -11.80
C GLN A 616 -12.57 45.37 -11.06
N THR A 617 -12.99 46.41 -11.78
CA THR A 617 -13.80 47.49 -11.20
C THR A 617 -15.24 47.04 -10.93
N GLY A 618 -15.79 47.38 -9.76
CA GLY A 618 -17.20 47.11 -9.41
C GLY A 618 -17.49 45.71 -8.88
N LYS A 619 -16.44 44.95 -8.52
CA LYS A 619 -16.53 43.56 -8.07
C LYS A 619 -16.27 43.38 -6.56
N ASP A 620 -16.34 44.46 -5.79
CA ASP A 620 -16.00 44.45 -4.35
C ASP A 620 -16.84 43.49 -3.52
N ALA A 621 -18.14 43.36 -3.81
CA ALA A 621 -19.02 42.43 -3.12
C ALA A 621 -18.65 40.96 -3.40
N GLU A 622 -18.30 40.63 -4.63
CA GLU A 622 -17.87 39.28 -5.03
C GLU A 622 -16.49 38.95 -4.43
N LYS A 623 -15.59 39.94 -4.38
CA LYS A 623 -14.30 39.84 -3.71
C LYS A 623 -14.47 39.53 -2.22
N GLU A 624 -15.33 40.28 -1.52
CA GLU A 624 -15.53 40.06 -0.08
C GLU A 624 -16.18 38.70 0.20
N GLU A 625 -17.13 38.27 -0.64
CA GLU A 625 -17.72 36.93 -0.53
C GLU A 625 -16.66 35.83 -0.74
N ALA A 626 -15.77 35.97 -1.72
CA ALA A 626 -14.66 35.04 -1.93
C ALA A 626 -13.69 35.00 -0.74
N LEU A 627 -13.33 36.17 -0.17
CA LEU A 627 -12.49 36.24 1.03
C LEU A 627 -13.17 35.58 2.23
N LYS A 628 -14.48 35.78 2.41
CA LYS A 628 -15.24 35.13 3.48
C LYS A 628 -15.25 33.60 3.34
N LYS A 629 -15.51 33.07 2.14
CA LYS A 629 -15.43 31.63 1.87
C LYS A 629 -14.04 31.07 2.11
N ALA A 630 -12.99 31.80 1.75
CA ALA A 630 -11.62 31.41 2.04
C ALA A 630 -11.36 31.30 3.56
N GLU A 631 -11.79 32.31 4.32
CA GLU A 631 -11.65 32.33 5.79
C GLU A 631 -12.39 31.17 6.46
N GLU A 632 -13.64 30.92 6.07
CA GLU A 632 -14.45 29.81 6.58
C GLU A 632 -13.75 28.47 6.36
N ASN A 633 -13.22 28.24 5.15
CA ASN A 633 -12.52 27.00 4.83
C ASN A 633 -11.20 26.83 5.62
N PHE A 634 -10.41 27.90 5.80
CA PHE A 634 -9.22 27.83 6.65
C PHE A 634 -9.56 27.53 8.10
N LYS A 635 -10.66 28.08 8.64
CA LYS A 635 -11.14 27.77 9.99
C LYS A 635 -11.57 26.31 10.11
N ILE A 636 -12.30 25.77 9.15
CA ILE A 636 -12.68 24.34 9.13
C ILE A 636 -11.44 23.43 9.08
N ALA A 637 -10.42 23.78 8.31
CA ALA A 637 -9.15 23.04 8.30
C ALA A 637 -8.50 23.00 9.69
N ILE A 638 -8.47 24.13 10.39
CA ILE A 638 -7.93 24.24 11.77
C ILE A 638 -8.80 23.45 12.75
N GLU A 639 -10.12 23.41 12.60
CA GLU A 639 -11.01 22.57 13.41
C GLU A 639 -10.69 21.08 13.25
N HIS A 640 -10.43 20.64 12.02
CA HIS A 640 -10.06 19.25 11.75
C HIS A 640 -8.66 18.90 12.27
N LYS A 641 -7.73 19.84 12.25
CA LYS A 641 -6.36 19.69 12.76
C LYS A 641 -5.85 21.03 13.32
N SER A 642 -5.80 21.13 14.64
CA SER A 642 -5.58 22.40 15.35
C SER A 642 -4.19 23.00 15.10
N ASP A 643 -3.20 22.14 14.86
CA ASP A 643 -1.81 22.44 14.56
C ASP A 643 -1.51 22.39 13.05
N TYR A 644 -2.52 22.50 12.16
CA TYR A 644 -2.30 22.45 10.72
C TYR A 644 -1.74 23.77 10.18
N ILE A 645 -0.42 23.86 10.16
CA ILE A 645 0.34 25.06 9.77
C ILE A 645 -0.09 25.66 8.43
N PRO A 646 -0.33 24.88 7.35
CA PRO A 646 -0.76 25.46 6.08
C PRO A 646 -2.05 26.30 6.18
N ALA A 647 -3.03 25.90 6.98
CA ALA A 647 -4.26 26.68 7.14
C ALA A 647 -4.03 27.98 7.93
N HIS A 648 -3.27 27.92 9.03
CA HIS A 648 -2.92 29.11 9.81
C HIS A 648 -2.13 30.12 8.97
N PHE A 649 -1.18 29.63 8.17
CA PHE A 649 -0.41 30.45 7.24
C PHE A 649 -1.32 31.16 6.22
N GLN A 650 -2.21 30.40 5.56
CA GLN A 650 -3.10 30.96 4.55
C GLN A 650 -4.12 31.94 5.16
N LEU A 651 -4.54 31.73 6.41
CA LEU A 651 -5.39 32.68 7.13
C LEU A 651 -4.69 34.03 7.35
N ALA A 652 -3.38 34.04 7.61
CA ALA A 652 -2.62 35.28 7.71
C ALA A 652 -2.47 36.00 6.36
N ILE A 653 -2.23 35.26 5.27
CA ILE A 653 -2.23 35.82 3.91
C ILE A 653 -3.59 36.44 3.57
N LEU A 654 -4.69 35.80 4.00
CA LEU A 654 -6.04 36.32 3.83
C LEU A 654 -6.25 37.65 4.56
N TYR A 655 -5.81 37.77 5.82
CA TYR A 655 -5.90 39.04 6.55
C TYR A 655 -5.07 40.14 5.89
N GLN A 656 -3.88 39.80 5.38
CA GLN A 656 -3.10 40.74 4.56
C GLN A 656 -3.86 41.18 3.29
N ALA A 657 -4.52 40.25 2.60
CA ALA A 657 -5.31 40.56 1.40
C ALA A 657 -6.53 41.46 1.68
N ARG A 658 -7.02 41.48 2.93
CA ARG A 658 -8.02 42.43 3.45
C ARG A 658 -7.44 43.77 3.91
N GLY A 659 -6.11 43.90 3.97
CA GLY A 659 -5.43 45.09 4.52
C GLY A 659 -5.28 45.08 6.04
N GLU A 660 -5.63 43.97 6.70
CA GLU A 660 -5.58 43.76 8.15
C GLU A 660 -4.18 43.25 8.57
N LEU A 661 -3.14 44.05 8.32
CA LEU A 661 -1.75 43.63 8.50
C LEU A 661 -1.41 43.27 9.96
N LYS A 662 -1.99 43.96 10.94
CA LYS A 662 -1.72 43.72 12.37
C LYS A 662 -2.30 42.38 12.83
N GLU A 663 -3.51 42.07 12.37
CA GLU A 663 -4.19 40.81 12.59
C GLU A 663 -3.41 39.67 11.92
N ALA A 664 -2.94 39.88 10.69
CA ALA A 664 -2.08 38.94 9.97
C ALA A 664 -0.78 38.62 10.75
N ILE A 665 -0.10 39.64 11.28
CA ILE A 665 1.07 39.49 12.15
C ILE A 665 0.73 38.68 13.40
N SER A 666 -0.33 39.06 14.12
CA SER A 666 -0.76 38.37 15.34
C SER A 666 -1.03 36.89 15.09
N LYS A 667 -1.65 36.54 13.96
CA LYS A 667 -1.92 35.13 13.61
C LYS A 667 -0.66 34.34 13.29
N LEU A 668 0.31 34.93 12.60
CA LEU A 668 1.59 34.26 12.38
C LEU A 668 2.42 34.17 13.67
N GLU A 669 2.31 35.15 14.58
CA GLU A 669 2.92 35.07 15.91
C GLU A 669 2.35 33.88 16.71
N ASP A 670 1.03 33.67 16.67
CA ASP A 670 0.37 32.49 17.25
C ASP A 670 0.87 31.20 16.57
N THR A 671 0.96 31.19 15.23
CA THR A 671 1.41 30.04 14.44
C THR A 671 2.85 29.65 14.79
N ARG A 672 3.72 30.65 15.02
CA ARG A 672 5.10 30.46 15.46
C ARG A 672 5.19 29.73 16.79
N LEU A 673 4.23 29.90 17.70
CA LEU A 673 4.21 29.16 18.98
C LEU A 673 3.91 27.68 18.77
N ILE A 674 3.15 27.34 17.72
CA ILE A 674 2.80 25.96 17.36
C ILE A 674 3.96 25.29 16.60
N SER A 675 4.60 26.01 15.67
CA SER A 675 5.72 25.51 14.87
C SER A 675 6.89 26.50 14.86
N PRO A 676 7.75 26.47 15.89
CA PRO A 676 8.83 27.44 16.04
C PRO A 676 9.95 27.29 15.01
N SER A 677 10.05 26.11 14.37
CA SER A 677 11.08 25.76 13.38
C SER A 677 10.59 25.84 11.93
N ASP A 678 9.40 26.39 11.68
CA ASP A 678 8.88 26.54 10.31
C ASP A 678 9.54 27.73 9.60
N ILE A 679 10.26 27.44 8.51
CA ILE A 679 10.98 28.44 7.71
C ILE A 679 10.00 29.45 7.07
N GLY A 680 8.86 28.97 6.58
CA GLY A 680 7.86 29.80 5.90
C GLY A 680 7.19 30.78 6.87
N VAL A 681 6.84 30.33 8.07
CA VAL A 681 6.31 31.20 9.13
C VAL A 681 7.33 32.28 9.53
N ALA A 682 8.61 31.90 9.71
CA ALA A 682 9.67 32.86 10.04
C ALA A 682 9.86 33.92 8.95
N PHE A 683 9.97 33.49 7.70
CA PHE A 683 10.12 34.40 6.57
C PHE A 683 8.92 35.35 6.44
N GLN A 684 7.70 34.82 6.49
CA GLN A 684 6.49 35.62 6.31
C GLN A 684 6.27 36.61 7.45
N LEU A 685 6.58 36.25 8.70
CA LEU A 685 6.60 37.20 9.82
C LEU A 685 7.62 38.31 9.57
N GLY A 686 8.81 37.96 9.09
CA GLY A 686 9.85 38.91 8.71
C GLY A 686 9.35 39.94 7.68
N VAL A 687 8.70 39.46 6.62
CA VAL A 687 8.10 40.31 5.58
C VAL A 687 6.98 41.17 6.15
N PHE A 688 6.10 40.63 6.99
CA PHE A 688 5.00 41.40 7.57
C PHE A 688 5.48 42.46 8.55
N TYR A 689 6.46 42.18 9.39
CA TYR A 689 7.09 43.18 10.23
C TYR A 689 7.80 44.25 9.42
N TYR A 690 8.45 43.89 8.30
CA TYR A 690 9.04 44.88 7.39
C TYR A 690 7.96 45.82 6.82
N ASN A 691 6.84 45.27 6.36
CA ASN A 691 5.71 46.04 5.83
C ASN A 691 5.03 46.92 6.90
N ASP A 692 5.02 46.48 8.16
CA ASP A 692 4.51 47.26 9.30
C ASP A 692 5.57 48.20 9.91
N ASN A 693 6.73 48.36 9.26
CA ASN A 693 7.88 49.17 9.70
C ASN A 693 8.50 48.76 11.06
N GLN A 694 8.25 47.54 11.54
CA GLN A 694 8.85 46.95 12.74
C GLN A 694 10.20 46.30 12.40
N PHE A 695 11.17 47.11 11.94
CA PHE A 695 12.42 46.62 11.36
C PHE A 695 13.27 45.73 12.28
N ASP A 696 13.31 46.00 13.59
CA ASP A 696 14.05 45.17 14.56
C ASP A 696 13.49 43.74 14.63
N LYS A 697 12.16 43.61 14.63
CA LYS A 697 11.51 42.29 14.63
C LYS A 697 11.64 41.60 13.27
N ALA A 698 11.54 42.37 12.19
CA ALA A 698 11.76 41.87 10.83
C ALA A 698 13.15 41.26 10.70
N GLN A 699 14.18 41.94 11.22
CA GLN A 699 15.56 41.45 11.22
C GLN A 699 15.66 40.07 11.90
N LEU A 700 15.16 39.95 13.13
CA LEU A 700 15.25 38.71 13.92
C LEU A 700 14.58 37.53 13.22
N GLU A 701 13.40 37.75 12.64
CA GLU A 701 12.63 36.70 11.97
C GLU A 701 13.24 36.27 10.62
N LEU A 702 13.80 37.22 9.86
CA LEU A 702 14.50 36.90 8.61
C LEU A 702 15.85 36.19 8.87
N GLU A 703 16.59 36.60 9.90
CA GLU A 703 17.78 35.87 10.36
C GLU A 703 17.42 34.45 10.80
N ARG A 704 16.30 34.29 11.52
CA ARG A 704 15.78 32.97 11.91
C ARG A 704 15.43 32.11 10.69
N ALA A 705 14.76 32.67 9.68
CA ALA A 705 14.42 31.94 8.45
C ALA A 705 15.67 31.43 7.72
N ILE A 706 16.71 32.25 7.62
CA ILE A 706 18.00 31.87 7.00
C ILE A 706 18.67 30.75 7.82
N ASN A 707 18.74 30.89 9.14
CA ASN A 707 19.36 29.89 10.01
C ASN A 707 18.63 28.55 9.96
N LEU A 708 17.30 28.56 10.00
CA LEU A 708 16.49 27.34 9.88
C LEU A 708 16.67 26.70 8.51
N SER A 709 16.74 27.48 7.42
CA SER A 709 17.00 26.94 6.07
C SER A 709 18.37 26.24 5.99
N LEU A 710 19.40 26.85 6.55
CA LEU A 710 20.75 26.27 6.58
C LEU A 710 20.80 25.01 7.47
N GLU A 711 20.15 25.03 8.63
CA GLU A 711 20.13 23.91 9.57
C GLU A 711 19.32 22.71 9.03
N LEU A 712 18.16 22.96 8.45
CA LEU A 712 17.23 21.92 8.02
C LEU A 712 17.51 21.40 6.61
N ASN A 713 17.87 22.29 5.68
CA ASN A 713 17.98 21.95 4.25
C ASN A 713 19.42 22.05 3.74
N GLY A 714 20.35 22.64 4.50
CA GLY A 714 21.71 22.91 4.03
C GLY A 714 21.79 23.97 2.93
N GLU A 715 20.68 24.66 2.66
CA GLU A 715 20.53 25.62 1.57
C GLU A 715 20.37 27.03 2.12
N ASP A 716 21.02 27.98 1.45
CA ASP A 716 20.86 29.39 1.74
C ASP A 716 19.51 29.92 1.25
N TYR A 717 18.94 30.92 1.92
CA TYR A 717 17.60 31.42 1.60
C TYR A 717 17.64 32.82 0.98
N ALA A 718 17.84 32.87 -0.33
CA ALA A 718 18.01 34.12 -1.08
C ALA A 718 16.87 35.14 -0.86
N ASN A 719 15.61 34.68 -0.81
CA ASN A 719 14.46 35.54 -0.57
C ASN A 719 14.50 36.18 0.83
N ALA A 720 14.82 35.41 1.87
CA ALA A 720 14.98 35.95 3.22
C ALA A 720 16.16 36.95 3.30
N ARG A 721 17.28 36.65 2.62
CA ARG A 721 18.41 37.59 2.51
C ARG A 721 18.04 38.90 1.82
N TYR A 722 17.21 38.84 0.79
CA TYR A 722 16.78 40.02 0.05
C TYR A 722 16.05 40.99 0.98
N PHE A 723 15.03 40.49 1.71
CA PHE A 723 14.32 41.30 2.69
C PHE A 723 15.21 41.71 3.87
N LEU A 724 16.15 40.88 4.31
CA LEU A 724 17.08 41.24 5.39
C LEU A 724 18.02 42.38 4.95
N GLY A 725 18.45 42.39 3.69
CA GLY A 725 19.21 43.49 3.09
C GLY A 725 18.41 44.79 3.07
N LEU A 726 17.13 44.74 2.70
CA LEU A 726 16.22 45.88 2.78
C LEU A 726 16.01 46.38 4.21
N VAL A 727 15.85 45.47 5.17
CA VAL A 727 15.75 45.79 6.61
C VAL A 727 17.00 46.50 7.10
N TYR A 728 18.20 46.00 6.77
CA TYR A 728 19.44 46.67 7.16
C TYR A 728 19.60 48.06 6.54
N ASP A 729 19.17 48.27 5.29
CA ASP A 729 19.16 49.60 4.68
C ASP A 729 18.21 50.56 5.44
N LYS A 730 17.01 50.10 5.81
CA LYS A 730 16.05 50.88 6.61
C LYS A 730 16.57 51.19 8.02
N LEU A 731 17.37 50.30 8.60
CA LEU A 731 18.06 50.52 9.88
C LEU A 731 19.34 51.37 9.75
N GLY A 732 19.70 51.84 8.54
CA GLY A 732 20.90 52.63 8.26
C GLY A 732 22.21 51.83 8.26
N GLN A 733 22.14 50.50 8.35
CA GLN A 733 23.29 49.59 8.42
C GLN A 733 23.73 49.15 7.01
N LYS A 734 24.17 50.12 6.18
CA LYS A 734 24.47 49.90 4.76
C LYS A 734 25.50 48.81 4.49
N ASP A 735 26.53 48.69 5.31
CA ASP A 735 27.56 47.66 5.14
C ASP A 735 26.97 46.25 5.24
N LYS A 736 26.05 46.03 6.19
CA LYS A 736 25.36 44.74 6.33
C LYS A 736 24.35 44.50 5.21
N ALA A 737 23.67 45.55 4.73
CA ALA A 737 22.78 45.45 3.58
C ALA A 737 23.56 44.96 2.34
N ILE A 738 24.71 45.58 2.06
CA ILE A 738 25.61 45.17 0.97
C ILE A 738 26.04 43.71 1.14
N GLU A 739 26.42 43.29 2.35
CA GLU A 739 26.79 41.90 2.63
C GLU A 739 25.69 40.89 2.24
N GLN A 740 24.42 41.18 2.56
CA GLN A 740 23.32 40.28 2.20
C GLN A 740 23.11 40.20 0.69
N PHE A 741 23.14 41.33 -0.01
CA PHE A 741 22.95 41.36 -1.47
C PHE A 741 24.13 40.74 -2.23
N GLU A 742 25.37 40.84 -1.73
CA GLU A 742 26.52 40.13 -2.29
C GLU A 742 26.37 38.61 -2.17
N LYS A 743 25.85 38.12 -1.04
CA LYS A 743 25.55 36.68 -0.87
C LYS A 743 24.52 36.19 -1.90
N ILE A 744 23.50 36.99 -2.19
CA ILE A 744 22.53 36.66 -3.26
C ILE A 744 23.23 36.65 -4.62
N LYS A 745 24.06 37.64 -4.91
CA LYS A 745 24.81 37.76 -6.17
C LYS A 745 25.71 36.56 -6.44
N LEU A 746 26.33 35.96 -5.41
CA LEU A 746 27.13 34.74 -5.56
C LEU A 746 26.32 33.59 -6.18
N SER A 747 25.04 33.47 -5.80
CA SER A 747 24.13 32.46 -6.34
C SER A 747 23.49 32.86 -7.68
N ASN A 748 23.30 34.17 -7.92
CA ASN A 748 22.66 34.72 -9.12
C ASN A 748 23.46 35.91 -9.70
N PRO A 749 24.60 35.68 -10.37
CA PRO A 749 25.53 36.75 -10.79
C PRO A 749 24.94 37.74 -11.79
N ASN A 750 23.98 37.28 -12.60
CA ASN A 750 23.38 38.03 -13.71
C ASN A 750 22.08 38.73 -13.32
N ASN A 751 21.68 38.74 -12.05
CA ASN A 751 20.45 39.41 -11.64
C ASN A 751 20.65 40.94 -11.67
N GLU A 752 20.03 41.61 -12.66
CA GLU A 752 20.15 43.06 -12.86
C GLU A 752 19.63 43.88 -11.66
N GLU A 753 18.58 43.40 -10.98
CA GLU A 753 17.99 44.08 -9.84
C GLU A 753 18.98 44.12 -8.67
N ILE A 754 19.59 42.97 -8.34
CA ILE A 754 20.59 42.86 -7.28
C ILE A 754 21.81 43.73 -7.59
N ASN A 755 22.25 43.76 -8.86
CA ASN A 755 23.35 44.63 -9.27
C ASN A 755 23.03 46.13 -9.09
N LYS A 756 21.81 46.56 -9.43
CA LYS A 756 21.35 47.95 -9.21
C LYS A 756 21.23 48.30 -7.73
N ILE A 757 20.70 47.39 -6.90
CA ILE A 757 20.61 47.58 -5.45
C ILE A 757 22.00 47.77 -4.84
N LEU A 758 22.97 46.94 -5.23
CA LEU A 758 24.36 47.05 -4.76
C LEU A 758 25.00 48.37 -5.19
N GLU A 759 24.76 48.83 -6.42
CA GLU A 759 25.25 50.13 -6.91
C GLU A 759 24.67 51.30 -6.09
N ASN A 760 23.36 51.28 -5.84
CA ASN A 760 22.69 52.28 -5.02
C ASN A 760 23.26 52.35 -3.60
N LEU A 761 23.36 51.20 -2.93
CA LEU A 761 23.84 51.13 -1.55
C LEU A 761 25.29 51.63 -1.44
N ARG A 762 26.16 51.25 -2.38
CA ARG A 762 27.57 51.71 -2.44
C ARG A 762 27.70 53.19 -2.74
N ALA A 763 26.76 53.76 -3.50
CA ALA A 763 26.67 55.20 -3.75
C ALA A 763 26.02 55.99 -2.59
N GLY A 764 25.72 55.33 -1.45
CA GLY A 764 25.08 55.96 -0.30
C GLY A 764 23.58 56.23 -0.49
N LYS A 765 22.97 55.74 -1.57
CA LYS A 765 21.51 55.86 -1.83
C LYS A 765 20.73 54.71 -1.16
N PRO A 766 19.40 54.84 -0.97
CA PRO A 766 18.55 53.74 -0.52
C PRO A 766 18.61 52.56 -1.48
N ALA A 767 18.48 51.33 -0.98
CA ALA A 767 18.57 50.09 -1.78
C ALA A 767 17.69 50.14 -3.03
N LEU A 768 16.43 50.52 -2.85
CA LEU A 768 15.42 50.58 -3.91
C LEU A 768 15.37 51.93 -4.66
N GLY A 769 16.23 52.91 -4.35
CA GLY A 769 16.16 54.24 -4.98
C GLY A 769 14.76 54.87 -4.91
N ASP A 770 14.26 55.38 -6.05
CA ASP A 770 12.89 55.92 -6.22
C ASP A 770 11.86 54.85 -6.67
N THR A 771 12.27 53.59 -6.82
CA THR A 771 11.42 52.50 -7.30
C THR A 771 10.59 51.89 -6.17
N VAL A 772 9.28 51.75 -6.40
CA VAL A 772 8.36 50.99 -5.56
C VAL A 772 8.57 49.51 -5.80
N LEU A 773 8.51 48.69 -4.74
CA LEU A 773 8.57 47.22 -4.82
C LEU A 773 7.63 46.69 -5.91
N THR A 774 8.19 46.18 -7.02
CA THR A 774 7.50 45.16 -7.81
C THR A 774 7.57 43.85 -7.02
N GLU A 775 6.47 43.09 -7.02
CA GLU A 775 6.25 41.95 -6.12
C GLU A 775 7.47 41.04 -5.90
N PRO A 776 7.64 40.49 -4.68
CA PRO A 776 8.74 39.59 -4.38
C PRO A 776 8.73 38.39 -5.35
N ILE A 777 9.91 37.85 -5.62
CA ILE A 777 10.09 36.56 -6.29
C ILE A 777 9.46 35.49 -5.38
N LEU A 778 8.15 35.30 -5.50
CA LEU A 778 7.45 34.19 -4.87
C LEU A 778 8.04 32.91 -5.46
N PRO A 779 8.50 31.96 -4.63
CA PRO A 779 8.62 30.59 -5.09
C PRO A 779 7.19 30.16 -5.45
N ARG A 780 6.97 29.81 -6.73
CA ARG A 780 5.73 29.13 -7.15
C ARG A 780 5.64 27.75 -6.52
#